data_AF-A0AB74JGD1-F1
#
_entry.id   AF-A0AB74JGD1-F1
#
_cell.length_a   1.000
_cell.length_b   1.000
_cell.length_c   1.000
_cell.angle_alpha   90.00
_cell.angle_beta   90.00
_cell.angle_gamma   90.00
#
_symmetry.space_group_name_H-M   'P 1'
#
loop_
_entity.id
_entity.type
_entity.pdbx_description
1 polymer ?
#
loop_
_entity_poly.entity_id
_entity_poly.type
_entity_poly.pdbx_seq_one_letter_code
_entity_poly.pdbx_strand_id
1 'polypeptide(L)'
;MAPPFANSPCFDNSGCGPLAVPRFGFPLEQELHPEDRFTHGVREWFQEPNITARELAMLCLINNITDRPTWSTDVFNDTATSQLCQEALRSRLISPKTWDWCLSELQDKARIFQSSGCILVYNTGVAVCKSDVVLDKEVQTDVKHDLSVIESSSHSNTTATESLSDTSRQTRRLVDPLLYPLVYGKSRVLSEGNTVPLKNMFKHTGKCSIAPEVRVLGCWFRHGTNYLGRSTRNEQLQKGSSWSTNFQRLPCEMNFKEGHSTDVRITSYINGLHPRHQSLYHAIEKLVSASIEPWNDVLIKQSRGHFPTRIKTYGVSYEPPPPDFDRFTEAGKHPGSESYYAAIEEAKAYCAQPDEYPSVDESGKVSLFVFKMPDDLDAWCRSGKDLGWLMRHKFSWLTHFVHPEPGTAYTYQQWKAGQAEEAIIERIPSLYEPDVEEQTVRIPFQEYRAALQESFWQKGLQVVVKIERIELNPGEPRFSGSDWHVEGLHNEHIVANSVYILEEENTSEPRIDFRQETRMDLDEFEHDEDDLEAFLQVFDVPYKQQILGGSSRPPPSLQRLGSVGLPVGRLVAWPNVLHHRITPFELLDKTRPGRRSFLTLSLVDPNYRICSTRNVPPQRHDWWAEEALSVVLPPKVSVPQELVDHIDSYTDNWPMGLEEATRIREQMAKEQKYHEQDIMNHTSGFYDFNVDDCNLGDFPDLPSMDLGSS
;
A
#
# COMPACT_ATOMS: atom_id res chain seq x y z
N MET A 1 3.26 15.15 24.14
CA MET A 1 2.98 13.84 24.75
C MET A 1 1.88 14.01 25.79
N ALA A 2 0.63 13.81 25.38
CA ALA A 2 -0.39 13.40 26.35
C ALA A 2 0.04 12.05 26.94
N PRO A 3 -0.20 11.77 28.23
CA PRO A 3 0.06 10.45 28.77
C PRO A 3 -0.75 9.40 27.99
N PRO A 4 -0.25 8.17 27.80
CA PRO A 4 -1.06 7.08 27.26
C PRO A 4 -2.35 7.00 28.07
N PHE A 5 -3.49 6.91 27.38
CA PHE A 5 -4.80 6.89 28.01
C PHE A 5 -4.80 5.88 29.16
N ALA A 6 -5.21 6.32 30.35
CA ALA A 6 -5.15 5.50 31.57
C ALA A 6 -5.99 4.21 31.49
N ASN A 7 -6.84 4.04 30.45
CA ASN A 7 -7.60 2.84 30.13
C ASN A 7 -7.82 2.70 28.60
N SER A 8 -6.84 2.21 27.83
CA SER A 8 -7.08 1.85 26.41
C SER A 8 -8.20 0.80 26.31
N PRO A 9 -9.13 0.90 25.33
CA PRO A 9 -10.24 -0.04 25.21
C PRO A 9 -9.73 -1.46 24.95
N CYS A 10 -10.26 -2.43 25.70
CA CYS A 10 -9.89 -3.84 25.55
C CYS A 10 -10.94 -4.56 24.72
N PHE A 11 -10.64 -4.82 23.44
CA PHE A 11 -11.53 -5.55 22.57
C PHE A 11 -11.44 -7.06 22.81
N ASP A 12 -12.59 -7.72 22.98
CA ASP A 12 -12.70 -9.17 23.20
C ASP A 12 -13.85 -9.78 22.37
N ASN A 13 -13.51 -10.83 21.61
CA ASN A 13 -14.45 -11.65 20.85
C ASN A 13 -14.34 -13.15 21.18
N SER A 14 -13.71 -13.50 22.30
CA SER A 14 -13.44 -14.87 22.76
C SER A 14 -14.69 -15.74 22.93
N GLY A 15 -15.84 -15.11 23.22
CA GLY A 15 -17.09 -15.79 23.56
C GLY A 15 -17.19 -16.20 25.04
N CYS A 16 -16.22 -15.80 25.88
CA CYS A 16 -16.26 -16.03 27.34
C CYS A 16 -17.20 -15.08 28.11
N GLY A 17 -17.71 -14.05 27.43
CA GLY A 17 -18.68 -13.08 27.95
C GLY A 17 -19.36 -12.34 26.80
N PRO A 18 -20.02 -11.20 27.08
CA PRO A 18 -20.58 -10.34 26.05
C PRO A 18 -19.52 -9.91 25.04
N LEU A 19 -19.89 -9.87 23.77
CA LEU A 19 -19.04 -9.45 22.67
C LEU A 19 -18.69 -7.97 22.84
N ALA A 20 -17.39 -7.68 22.92
CA ALA A 20 -16.85 -6.36 23.23
C ALA A 20 -15.88 -5.94 22.11
N VAL A 21 -16.40 -5.52 20.96
CA VAL A 21 -15.63 -5.12 19.77
C VAL A 21 -16.24 -3.85 19.17
N PRO A 22 -15.60 -3.15 18.21
CA PRO A 22 -16.26 -2.05 17.52
C PRO A 22 -17.68 -2.46 17.07
N ARG A 23 -18.64 -1.58 17.34
CA ARG A 23 -20.09 -1.78 17.19
C ARG A 23 -20.80 -2.70 18.19
N PHE A 24 -20.10 -3.55 18.93
CA PHE A 24 -20.68 -4.41 19.97
C PHE A 24 -20.06 -4.03 21.32
N GLY A 25 -20.74 -3.19 22.08
CA GLY A 25 -20.22 -2.64 23.34
C GLY A 25 -19.34 -1.40 23.16
N PHE A 26 -18.85 -1.12 21.94
CA PHE A 26 -18.11 0.10 21.58
C PHE A 26 -18.73 0.80 20.36
N PRO A 27 -18.49 2.11 20.15
CA PRO A 27 -18.77 2.79 18.88
C PRO A 27 -18.10 2.10 17.68
N LEU A 28 -18.61 2.32 16.46
CA LEU A 28 -18.00 1.75 15.25
C LEU A 28 -16.65 2.44 14.95
N GLU A 29 -16.56 3.72 15.27
CA GLU A 29 -15.43 4.62 15.03
C GLU A 29 -14.39 4.59 16.17
N GLN A 30 -14.52 3.63 17.10
CA GLN A 30 -13.60 3.52 18.24
C GLN A 30 -12.21 3.09 17.76
N GLU A 31 -11.26 4.02 17.81
CA GLU A 31 -9.84 3.78 17.50
C GLU A 31 -8.99 3.64 18.77
N LEU A 32 -7.92 2.85 18.67
CA LEU A 32 -6.77 2.85 19.57
C LEU A 32 -5.82 3.99 19.20
N HIS A 33 -5.06 4.45 20.19
CA HIS A 33 -3.98 5.41 19.94
C HIS A 33 -2.95 4.82 18.96
N PRO A 34 -2.37 5.60 18.03
CA PRO A 34 -1.38 5.11 17.05
C PRO A 34 -0.15 4.39 17.65
N GLU A 35 0.14 4.63 18.94
CA GLU A 35 1.20 3.92 19.67
C GLU A 35 0.83 2.51 20.13
N ASP A 36 -0.46 2.20 20.21
CA ASP A 36 -1.01 0.93 20.67
C ASP A 36 -1.44 0.01 19.52
N ARG A 37 -1.27 0.45 18.27
CA ARG A 37 -1.73 -0.26 17.07
C ARG A 37 -0.73 -0.20 15.90
N PHE A 38 -0.97 -1.03 14.90
CA PHE A 38 -0.27 -0.93 13.62
C PHE A 38 -1.00 0.06 12.70
N THR A 39 -0.24 0.67 11.78
CA THR A 39 -0.76 1.61 10.80
C THR A 39 -1.57 0.86 9.74
N HIS A 40 -2.82 1.26 9.53
CA HIS A 40 -3.69 0.63 8.53
C HIS A 40 -3.65 1.35 7.18
N GLY A 41 -4.20 0.72 6.15
CA GLY A 41 -4.14 1.21 4.76
C GLY A 41 -4.89 2.51 4.45
N VAL A 42 -5.66 3.05 5.39
CA VAL A 42 -6.58 4.17 5.16
C VAL A 42 -5.99 5.51 5.67
N ARG A 43 -5.19 6.21 4.85
CA ARG A 43 -4.74 7.60 5.06
C ARG A 43 -3.99 7.89 6.39
N GLU A 44 -3.13 7.00 6.85
CA GLU A 44 -2.29 7.21 8.05
C GLU A 44 -0.78 7.22 7.80
N TRP A 45 -0.39 6.92 6.57
CA TRP A 45 1.01 6.78 6.18
C TRP A 45 1.25 7.51 4.87
N PHE A 46 2.27 8.36 4.86
CA PHE A 46 2.83 8.96 3.65
C PHE A 46 4.35 8.97 3.76
N GLN A 47 5.02 8.93 2.61
CA GLN A 47 6.46 9.11 2.53
C GLN A 47 6.81 10.60 2.41
N GLU A 48 7.70 11.07 3.28
CA GLU A 48 8.20 12.44 3.28
C GLU A 48 9.72 12.46 3.56
N PRO A 49 10.54 13.17 2.76
CA PRO A 49 10.20 13.70 1.44
C PRO A 49 9.97 12.55 0.42
N ASN A 50 9.51 12.88 -0.79
CA ASN A 50 9.44 11.93 -1.90
C ASN A 50 10.76 11.19 -2.14
N ILE A 51 10.68 9.94 -2.59
CA ILE A 51 11.87 9.19 -3.00
C ILE A 51 12.39 9.77 -4.31
N THR A 52 13.71 10.00 -4.41
CA THR A 52 14.29 10.53 -5.65
C THR A 52 14.19 9.50 -6.79
N ALA A 53 14.09 9.95 -8.04
CA ALA A 53 14.06 9.11 -9.24
C ALA A 53 15.25 8.13 -9.27
N ARG A 54 16.42 8.59 -8.84
CA ARG A 54 17.62 7.76 -8.74
C ARG A 54 17.49 6.68 -7.68
N GLU A 55 16.98 7.01 -6.50
CA GLU A 55 16.73 6.01 -5.47
C GLU A 55 15.66 4.98 -5.90
N LEU A 56 14.59 5.40 -6.59
CA LEU A 56 13.63 4.48 -7.20
C LEU A 56 14.30 3.53 -8.21
N ALA A 57 15.22 4.04 -9.04
CA ALA A 57 15.99 3.22 -9.96
C ALA A 57 16.90 2.21 -9.23
N MET A 58 17.53 2.60 -8.12
CA MET A 58 18.30 1.71 -7.26
C MET A 58 17.43 0.58 -6.68
N LEU A 59 16.25 0.93 -6.14
CA LEU A 59 15.31 -0.05 -5.58
C LEU A 59 14.80 -1.03 -6.65
N CYS A 60 14.48 -0.54 -7.85
CA CYS A 60 14.09 -1.38 -8.97
C CYS A 60 15.23 -2.32 -9.41
N LEU A 61 16.47 -1.85 -9.44
CA LEU A 61 17.64 -2.67 -9.75
C LEU A 61 17.81 -3.80 -8.72
N ILE A 62 17.75 -3.48 -7.43
CA ILE A 62 17.84 -4.46 -6.33
C ILE A 62 16.73 -5.52 -6.46
N ASN A 63 15.49 -5.10 -6.72
CA ASN A 63 14.38 -6.03 -6.92
C ASN A 63 14.60 -6.96 -8.13
N ASN A 64 15.04 -6.41 -9.27
CA ASN A 64 15.30 -7.18 -10.48
C ASN A 64 16.45 -8.19 -10.31
N ILE A 65 17.50 -7.82 -9.57
CA ILE A 65 18.61 -8.74 -9.27
C ILE A 65 18.14 -9.85 -8.34
N THR A 66 17.40 -9.52 -7.28
CA THR A 66 16.89 -10.50 -6.30
C THR A 66 15.82 -11.44 -6.85
N ASP A 67 15.27 -11.17 -8.05
CA ASP A 67 14.39 -12.10 -8.75
C ASP A 67 15.16 -13.22 -9.50
N ARG A 68 16.48 -13.09 -9.69
CA ARG A 68 17.30 -14.11 -10.37
C ARG A 68 17.59 -15.29 -9.42
N PRO A 69 17.43 -16.56 -9.83
CA PRO A 69 17.60 -17.70 -8.92
C PRO A 69 18.95 -17.80 -8.17
N THR A 70 20.04 -17.34 -8.77
CA THR A 70 21.42 -17.42 -8.21
C THR A 70 21.92 -16.12 -7.60
N TRP A 71 21.04 -15.11 -7.44
CA TRP A 71 21.43 -13.76 -7.04
C TRP A 71 22.24 -13.73 -5.74
N SER A 72 21.88 -14.55 -4.75
CA SER A 72 22.46 -14.54 -3.40
C SER A 72 23.91 -15.05 -3.37
N THR A 73 24.34 -15.78 -4.40
CA THR A 73 25.73 -16.18 -4.61
C THR A 73 26.46 -15.28 -5.60
N ASP A 74 25.75 -14.81 -6.63
CA ASP A 74 26.31 -14.02 -7.72
C ASP A 74 26.87 -12.67 -7.24
N VAL A 75 26.25 -12.06 -6.22
CA VAL A 75 26.68 -10.78 -5.64
C VAL A 75 28.05 -10.82 -4.93
N PHE A 76 28.59 -12.03 -4.70
CA PHE A 76 29.94 -12.25 -4.15
C PHE A 76 30.95 -12.73 -5.20
N ASN A 77 30.52 -12.94 -6.44
CA ASN A 77 31.37 -13.43 -7.53
C ASN A 77 31.80 -12.28 -8.44
N ASP A 78 33.10 -12.00 -8.52
CA ASP A 78 33.65 -10.89 -9.30
C ASP A 78 33.25 -10.88 -10.79
N THR A 79 33.11 -12.05 -11.41
CA THR A 79 32.71 -12.15 -12.82
C THR A 79 31.23 -11.82 -12.98
N ALA A 80 30.37 -12.35 -12.11
CA ALA A 80 28.94 -12.08 -12.13
C ALA A 80 28.63 -10.62 -11.77
N THR A 81 29.28 -10.07 -10.74
CA THR A 81 29.13 -8.66 -10.34
C THR A 81 29.59 -7.71 -11.46
N SER A 82 30.68 -8.03 -12.17
CA SER A 82 31.12 -7.24 -13.33
C SER A 82 30.07 -7.22 -14.46
N GLN A 83 29.42 -8.36 -14.73
CA GLN A 83 28.35 -8.43 -15.74
C GLN A 83 27.11 -7.65 -15.29
N LEU A 84 26.69 -7.81 -14.04
CA LEU A 84 25.58 -7.05 -13.45
C LEU A 84 25.84 -5.54 -13.45
N CYS A 85 27.07 -5.12 -13.15
CA CYS A 85 27.49 -3.72 -13.20
C CYS A 85 27.32 -3.15 -14.61
N GLN A 86 27.81 -3.86 -15.63
CA GLN A 86 27.65 -3.45 -17.04
C GLN A 86 26.18 -3.37 -17.48
N GLU A 87 25.31 -4.25 -16.97
CA GLU A 87 23.87 -4.18 -17.23
C GLU A 87 23.22 -2.99 -16.51
N ALA A 88 23.60 -2.75 -15.26
CA ALA A 88 23.05 -1.70 -14.41
C ALA A 88 23.38 -0.29 -14.94
N LEU A 89 24.64 -0.07 -15.36
CA LEU A 89 25.13 1.20 -15.91
C LEU A 89 24.50 1.58 -17.27
N ARG A 90 23.66 0.73 -17.88
CA ARG A 90 22.87 1.10 -19.06
C ARG A 90 21.74 2.08 -18.74
N SER A 91 21.30 2.12 -17.49
CA SER A 91 20.32 3.10 -17.02
C SER A 91 21.01 4.43 -16.69
N ARG A 92 20.52 5.54 -17.23
CA ARG A 92 21.07 6.90 -16.96
C ARG A 92 21.02 7.28 -15.48
N LEU A 93 20.10 6.68 -14.72
CA LEU A 93 19.95 6.95 -13.29
C LEU A 93 20.93 6.15 -12.43
N ILE A 94 21.59 5.12 -13.00
CA ILE A 94 22.57 4.30 -12.28
C ILE A 94 23.99 4.77 -12.60
N SER A 95 24.58 5.51 -11.67
CA SER A 95 25.98 5.92 -11.70
C SER A 95 26.89 4.82 -11.11
N PRO A 96 28.22 4.93 -11.23
CA PRO A 96 29.14 4.04 -10.51
C PRO A 96 28.91 4.07 -8.98
N LYS A 97 28.63 5.24 -8.40
CA LYS A 97 28.35 5.39 -6.97
C LYS A 97 27.06 4.67 -6.57
N THR A 98 26.00 4.76 -7.37
CA THR A 98 24.75 4.04 -7.06
C THR A 98 24.92 2.54 -7.20
N TRP A 99 25.73 2.06 -8.17
CA TRP A 99 26.07 0.65 -8.29
C TRP A 99 26.80 0.12 -7.04
N ASP A 100 27.84 0.82 -6.58
CA ASP A 100 28.62 0.41 -5.41
C ASP A 100 27.74 0.33 -4.15
N TRP A 101 26.80 1.26 -4.01
CA TRP A 101 25.80 1.25 -2.95
C TRP A 101 24.87 0.04 -3.07
N CYS A 102 24.25 -0.16 -4.25
CA CYS A 102 23.36 -1.28 -4.52
C CYS A 102 24.05 -2.62 -4.28
N LEU A 103 25.32 -2.77 -4.68
CA LEU A 103 26.08 -3.99 -4.47
C LEU A 103 26.32 -4.27 -2.98
N SER A 104 26.68 -3.23 -2.20
CA SER A 104 26.85 -3.35 -0.75
C SER A 104 25.54 -3.79 -0.07
N GLU A 105 24.42 -3.19 -0.48
CA GLU A 105 23.09 -3.54 0.03
C GLU A 105 22.66 -4.96 -0.36
N LEU A 106 22.92 -5.38 -1.61
CA LEU A 106 22.64 -6.72 -2.09
C LEU A 106 23.45 -7.79 -1.34
N GLN A 107 24.71 -7.52 -1.02
CA GLN A 107 25.55 -8.44 -0.25
C GLN A 107 25.05 -8.62 1.19
N ASP A 108 24.60 -7.54 1.84
CA ASP A 108 23.99 -7.62 3.16
C ASP A 108 22.65 -8.37 3.12
N LYS A 109 21.81 -8.06 2.13
CA LYS A 109 20.55 -8.78 1.88
C LYS A 109 20.78 -10.26 1.61
N ALA A 110 21.82 -10.64 0.88
CA ALA A 110 22.15 -12.04 0.60
C ALA A 110 22.50 -12.82 1.88
N ARG A 111 23.20 -12.19 2.83
CA ARG A 111 23.51 -12.81 4.14
C ARG A 111 22.24 -13.07 4.95
N ILE A 112 21.33 -12.10 5.00
CA ILE A 112 20.05 -12.23 5.72
C ILE A 112 19.15 -13.27 5.05
N PHE A 113 19.11 -13.30 3.72
CA PHE A 113 18.34 -14.27 2.94
C PHE A 113 18.81 -15.71 3.21
N GLN A 114 20.12 -15.95 3.36
CA GLN A 114 20.65 -17.27 3.68
C GLN A 114 20.17 -17.80 5.04
N SER A 115 19.94 -16.94 6.02
CA SER A 115 19.44 -17.35 7.35
C SER A 115 17.92 -17.39 7.45
N SER A 116 17.20 -16.50 6.76
CA SER A 116 15.76 -16.31 6.93
C SER A 116 14.91 -16.88 5.79
N GLY A 117 15.47 -17.07 4.59
CA GLY A 117 14.70 -17.36 3.37
C GLY A 117 13.84 -16.18 2.88
N CYS A 118 13.89 -15.03 3.55
CA CYS A 118 13.09 -13.85 3.24
C CYS A 118 13.98 -12.74 2.66
N ILE A 119 13.42 -11.95 1.74
CA ILE A 119 14.10 -10.81 1.14
C ILE A 119 13.17 -9.59 1.10
N LEU A 120 13.60 -8.51 1.75
CA LEU A 120 12.95 -7.21 1.66
C LEU A 120 13.41 -6.46 0.41
N VAL A 121 12.45 -5.90 -0.32
CA VAL A 121 12.65 -5.01 -1.46
C VAL A 121 11.83 -3.73 -1.26
N TYR A 122 12.17 -2.69 -2.04
CA TYR A 122 11.59 -1.35 -1.89
C TYR A 122 11.74 -0.79 -0.46
N ASN A 123 12.88 -1.07 0.20
CA ASN A 123 13.21 -0.61 1.55
C ASN A 123 13.29 0.92 1.59
N THR A 124 12.16 1.56 1.89
CA THR A 124 11.98 2.99 2.17
C THR A 124 11.34 3.11 3.56
N GLY A 125 10.51 4.11 3.84
CA GLY A 125 9.65 4.06 5.02
C GLY A 125 8.72 2.83 5.04
N VAL A 126 8.51 2.17 3.90
CA VAL A 126 7.80 0.89 3.79
C VAL A 126 8.70 -0.19 3.17
N ALA A 127 8.26 -1.45 3.20
CA ALA A 127 8.96 -2.54 2.53
C ALA A 127 8.00 -3.61 2.02
N VAL A 128 8.44 -4.37 1.02
CA VAL A 128 7.75 -5.56 0.51
C VAL A 128 8.67 -6.76 0.73
N CYS A 129 8.15 -7.82 1.34
CA CYS A 129 8.89 -9.04 1.60
C CYS A 129 8.55 -10.10 0.55
N LYS A 130 9.59 -10.78 0.01
CA LYS A 130 9.45 -11.97 -0.82
C LYS A 130 9.97 -13.17 -0.04
N SER A 131 9.20 -14.25 -0.01
CA SER A 131 9.59 -15.51 0.60
C SER A 131 9.15 -16.65 -0.32
N ASP A 132 10.08 -17.49 -0.74
CA ASP A 132 9.74 -18.64 -1.58
C ASP A 132 9.27 -19.80 -0.68
N VAL A 133 8.02 -20.23 -0.87
CA VAL A 133 7.33 -21.24 -0.07
C VAL A 133 6.97 -22.42 -0.96
N VAL A 134 7.46 -23.60 -0.61
CA VAL A 134 7.17 -24.83 -1.37
C VAL A 134 6.07 -25.61 -0.66
N LEU A 135 4.88 -25.65 -1.24
CA LEU A 135 3.83 -26.58 -0.82
C LEU A 135 4.15 -28.00 -1.32
N ASP A 136 3.90 -29.01 -0.49
CA ASP A 136 4.08 -30.42 -0.85
C ASP A 136 3.25 -30.77 -2.10
N LYS A 137 3.78 -31.62 -3.00
CA LYS A 137 3.11 -32.00 -4.25
C LYS A 137 1.74 -32.65 -4.04
N GLU A 138 1.59 -33.40 -2.94
CA GLU A 138 0.32 -34.00 -2.53
C GLU A 138 -0.69 -32.91 -2.17
N VAL A 139 -0.30 -31.96 -1.31
CA VAL A 139 -1.14 -30.81 -0.92
C VAL A 139 -1.52 -29.97 -2.15
N GLN A 140 -0.60 -29.72 -3.08
CA GLN A 140 -0.91 -28.98 -4.31
C GLN A 140 -1.95 -29.71 -5.17
N THR A 141 -1.86 -31.04 -5.29
CA THR A 141 -2.82 -31.85 -6.03
C THR A 141 -4.21 -31.78 -5.38
N ASP A 142 -4.25 -31.93 -4.06
CA ASP A 142 -5.50 -31.89 -3.29
C ASP A 142 -6.15 -30.51 -3.31
N VAL A 143 -5.35 -29.44 -3.23
CA VAL A 143 -5.83 -28.05 -3.36
C VAL A 143 -6.44 -27.83 -4.74
N LYS A 144 -5.79 -28.27 -5.83
CA LYS A 144 -6.35 -28.15 -7.19
C LYS A 144 -7.68 -28.89 -7.31
N HIS A 145 -7.75 -30.10 -6.76
CA HIS A 145 -9.00 -30.86 -6.71
C HIS A 145 -10.10 -30.09 -5.96
N ASP A 146 -9.82 -29.58 -4.76
CA ASP A 146 -10.79 -28.82 -3.96
C ASP A 146 -11.26 -27.55 -4.69
N LEU A 147 -10.37 -26.82 -5.36
CA LEU A 147 -10.74 -25.65 -6.17
C LEU A 147 -11.68 -26.03 -7.33
N SER A 148 -11.45 -27.17 -7.99
CA SER A 148 -12.35 -27.69 -9.04
C SER A 148 -13.72 -28.15 -8.52
N VAL A 149 -13.77 -28.68 -7.29
CA VAL A 149 -15.04 -29.04 -6.63
C VAL A 149 -15.85 -27.78 -6.31
N ILE A 150 -15.22 -26.75 -5.74
CA ILE A 150 -15.86 -25.46 -5.43
C ILE A 150 -16.44 -24.83 -6.71
N GLU A 151 -15.68 -24.86 -7.80
CA GLU A 151 -16.11 -24.35 -9.10
C GLU A 151 -17.35 -25.08 -9.64
N SER A 152 -17.33 -26.42 -9.60
CA SER A 152 -18.44 -27.25 -10.08
C SER A 152 -19.74 -26.98 -9.31
N SER A 153 -19.63 -26.69 -8.00
CA SER A 153 -20.78 -26.29 -7.17
C SER A 153 -21.27 -24.85 -7.43
N SER A 154 -20.43 -24.01 -8.02
CA SER A 154 -20.76 -22.61 -8.35
C SER A 154 -21.41 -22.48 -9.74
N HIS A 155 -21.26 -23.48 -10.60
CA HIS A 155 -21.77 -23.51 -11.97
C HIS A 155 -23.30 -23.60 -12.11
N SER A 156 -24.04 -23.91 -11.05
CA SER A 156 -25.51 -23.90 -11.12
C SER A 156 -26.12 -22.51 -10.98
N ASN A 157 -25.42 -21.53 -10.38
CA ASN A 157 -26.11 -20.34 -9.84
C ASN A 157 -25.51 -18.97 -10.21
N THR A 158 -24.49 -18.91 -11.08
CA THR A 158 -23.82 -17.64 -11.44
C THR A 158 -24.05 -17.23 -12.90
N THR A 159 -25.28 -17.36 -13.40
CA THR A 159 -25.67 -16.68 -14.65
C THR A 159 -26.05 -15.24 -14.37
N ALA A 160 -25.21 -14.33 -14.85
CA ALA A 160 -25.47 -12.92 -15.08
C ALA A 160 -25.76 -12.08 -13.83
N THR A 161 -24.76 -11.32 -13.37
CA THR A 161 -24.72 -9.85 -13.49
C THR A 161 -23.38 -9.37 -12.92
N GLU A 162 -22.38 -9.16 -13.79
CA GLU A 162 -21.16 -8.45 -13.43
C GLU A 162 -20.91 -7.37 -14.49
N SER A 163 -21.09 -6.12 -14.10
CA SER A 163 -20.71 -4.98 -14.92
C SER A 163 -20.29 -3.85 -14.00
N LEU A 164 -18.98 -3.69 -13.78
CA LEU A 164 -18.36 -2.39 -13.50
C LEU A 164 -16.92 -2.25 -14.08
N SER A 165 -16.43 -3.22 -14.87
CA SER A 165 -15.23 -3.11 -15.74
C SER A 165 -15.14 -4.32 -16.70
N ASP A 166 -14.43 -4.19 -17.84
CA ASP A 166 -14.21 -5.31 -18.78
C ASP A 166 -13.39 -6.48 -18.15
N THR A 167 -12.63 -6.21 -17.08
CA THR A 167 -11.82 -7.18 -16.34
C THR A 167 -12.60 -8.13 -15.45
N SER A 168 -13.85 -7.81 -15.10
CA SER A 168 -14.65 -8.63 -14.19
C SER A 168 -15.05 -9.97 -14.81
N ARG A 169 -15.27 -10.02 -16.12
CA ARG A 169 -15.75 -11.24 -16.81
C ARG A 169 -14.76 -12.41 -16.77
N GLN A 170 -13.47 -12.13 -16.70
CA GLN A 170 -12.40 -13.14 -16.63
C GLN A 170 -12.09 -13.56 -15.19
N THR A 171 -12.60 -12.85 -14.19
CA THR A 171 -12.23 -13.04 -12.78
C THR A 171 -13.37 -13.70 -12.02
N ARG A 172 -13.12 -14.87 -11.44
CA ARG A 172 -14.06 -15.61 -10.60
C ARG A 172 -13.57 -15.67 -9.16
N ARG A 173 -14.39 -15.24 -8.21
CA ARG A 173 -14.06 -15.32 -6.78
C ARG A 173 -14.57 -16.64 -6.20
N LEU A 174 -13.65 -17.58 -5.97
CA LEU A 174 -13.97 -18.90 -5.41
C LEU A 174 -14.22 -18.82 -3.89
N VAL A 175 -13.50 -17.93 -3.20
CA VAL A 175 -13.76 -17.54 -1.81
C VAL A 175 -13.85 -16.03 -1.80
N ASP A 176 -15.08 -15.51 -1.76
CA ASP A 176 -15.36 -14.07 -1.78
C ASP A 176 -15.71 -13.57 -0.37
N PRO A 177 -14.83 -12.78 0.27
CA PRO A 177 -15.10 -12.25 1.60
C PRO A 177 -16.26 -11.22 1.63
N LEU A 178 -16.69 -10.69 0.47
CA LEU A 178 -17.79 -9.73 0.34
C LEU A 178 -19.17 -10.38 0.19
N LEU A 179 -19.24 -11.70 -0.04
CA LEU A 179 -20.50 -12.37 -0.39
C LEU A 179 -21.41 -12.62 0.82
N TYR A 180 -20.82 -13.00 1.97
CA TYR A 180 -21.56 -13.28 3.21
C TYR A 180 -21.02 -12.45 4.39
N PRO A 181 -21.06 -11.12 4.32
CA PRO A 181 -20.53 -10.23 5.35
C PRO A 181 -21.46 -10.16 6.56
N LEU A 182 -20.99 -9.61 7.68
CA LEU A 182 -21.89 -9.13 8.73
C LEU A 182 -22.71 -7.97 8.18
N VAL A 183 -24.04 -8.02 8.31
CA VAL A 183 -24.97 -6.95 7.96
C VAL A 183 -25.57 -6.39 9.25
N TYR A 184 -25.29 -5.12 9.55
CA TYR A 184 -25.83 -4.47 10.74
C TYR A 184 -27.36 -4.34 10.64
N GLY A 185 -28.05 -4.61 11.74
CA GLY A 185 -29.52 -4.66 11.79
C GLY A 185 -30.14 -5.95 11.28
N LYS A 186 -29.35 -6.89 10.75
CA LYS A 186 -29.88 -8.11 10.12
C LYS A 186 -29.19 -9.42 10.52
N SER A 187 -27.86 -9.48 10.46
CA SER A 187 -27.13 -10.72 10.70
C SER A 187 -27.29 -11.22 12.14
N ARG A 188 -27.34 -12.55 12.30
CA ARG A 188 -27.41 -13.20 13.62
C ARG A 188 -26.00 -13.35 14.22
N VAL A 189 -25.82 -12.92 15.46
CA VAL A 189 -24.52 -12.88 16.15
C VAL A 189 -24.64 -13.46 17.56
N LEU A 190 -23.64 -14.19 18.01
CA LEU A 190 -23.49 -14.60 19.41
C LEU A 190 -22.95 -13.41 20.24
N SER A 191 -23.81 -12.45 20.57
CA SER A 191 -23.42 -11.24 21.33
C SER A 191 -23.27 -11.46 22.84
N GLU A 192 -23.98 -12.43 23.42
CA GLU A 192 -23.98 -12.70 24.87
C GLU A 192 -23.01 -13.84 25.27
N GLY A 193 -22.01 -14.11 24.43
CA GLY A 193 -21.03 -15.20 24.59
C GLY A 193 -21.35 -16.47 23.80
N ASN A 194 -20.59 -17.54 24.06
CA ASN A 194 -20.43 -18.72 23.19
C ASN A 194 -19.65 -18.42 21.90
N THR A 195 -19.26 -19.48 21.20
CA THR A 195 -18.59 -19.42 19.90
C THR A 195 -19.23 -20.38 18.92
N VAL A 196 -19.04 -20.12 17.63
CA VAL A 196 -19.41 -21.02 16.53
C VAL A 196 -18.39 -22.14 16.48
N PRO A 197 -18.78 -23.40 16.76
CA PRO A 197 -17.86 -24.51 16.67
C PRO A 197 -17.58 -24.88 15.20
N LEU A 198 -16.33 -25.25 14.87
CA LEU A 198 -15.98 -25.75 13.54
C LEU A 198 -16.75 -27.02 13.13
N LYS A 199 -17.18 -27.81 14.11
CA LYS A 199 -18.07 -28.96 13.92
C LYS A 199 -19.45 -28.59 14.42
N ASN A 200 -20.47 -28.85 13.60
CA ASN A 200 -21.86 -28.48 13.85
C ASN A 200 -22.04 -26.96 13.98
N MET A 201 -21.73 -26.22 12.91
CA MET A 201 -21.61 -24.75 12.94
C MET A 201 -22.92 -24.06 13.34
N PHE A 202 -24.06 -24.72 13.18
CA PHE A 202 -25.38 -24.16 13.54
C PHE A 202 -25.86 -24.51 14.95
N LYS A 203 -25.04 -25.20 15.76
CA LYS A 203 -25.41 -25.66 17.12
C LYS A 203 -25.95 -24.54 18.02
N HIS A 204 -25.36 -23.35 17.94
CA HIS A 204 -25.67 -22.23 18.85
C HIS A 204 -26.55 -21.15 18.22
N THR A 205 -27.07 -21.36 17.00
CA THR A 205 -27.89 -20.38 16.28
C THR A 205 -29.09 -19.86 17.08
N GLY A 206 -29.72 -20.71 17.90
CA GLY A 206 -30.85 -20.33 18.75
C GLY A 206 -30.50 -19.34 19.87
N LYS A 207 -29.20 -19.12 20.14
CA LYS A 207 -28.69 -18.15 21.13
C LYS A 207 -28.25 -16.83 20.49
N CYS A 208 -28.36 -16.68 19.17
CA CYS A 208 -27.94 -15.47 18.49
C CYS A 208 -28.95 -14.34 18.64
N SER A 209 -28.45 -13.12 18.81
CA SER A 209 -29.20 -11.87 18.69
C SER A 209 -28.98 -11.27 17.29
N ILE A 210 -29.78 -10.25 16.93
CA ILE A 210 -29.57 -9.50 15.68
C ILE A 210 -28.46 -8.47 15.91
N ALA A 211 -27.52 -8.38 14.97
CA ALA A 211 -26.46 -7.36 14.98
C ALA A 211 -27.08 -5.97 15.09
N PRO A 212 -26.60 -5.09 15.97
CA PRO A 212 -27.28 -3.83 16.25
C PRO A 212 -27.10 -2.85 15.07
N GLU A 213 -28.14 -2.12 14.67
CA GLU A 213 -28.12 -1.11 13.58
C GLU A 213 -27.26 0.11 13.86
N VAL A 214 -26.31 0.43 12.99
CA VAL A 214 -25.49 1.65 13.12
C VAL A 214 -26.35 2.88 12.87
N ARG A 215 -26.75 3.56 13.96
CA ARG A 215 -27.34 4.89 13.86
C ARG A 215 -26.22 5.89 13.63
N VAL A 216 -26.23 6.54 12.46
CA VAL A 216 -25.31 7.63 12.14
C VAL A 216 -25.64 8.80 13.07
N LEU A 217 -24.96 8.88 14.21
CA LEU A 217 -24.76 10.16 14.88
C LEU A 217 -23.67 10.86 14.08
N GLY A 218 -24.00 12.01 13.50
CA GLY A 218 -23.15 12.67 12.49
C GLY A 218 -21.72 12.91 12.97
N CYS A 219 -20.82 11.97 12.67
CA CYS A 219 -19.39 12.16 12.77
C CYS A 219 -18.98 13.03 11.57
N TRP A 220 -19.11 14.34 11.75
CA TRP A 220 -18.68 15.34 10.81
C TRP A 220 -17.16 15.43 10.90
N PHE A 221 -16.44 15.03 9.85
CA PHE A 221 -15.00 15.27 9.79
C PHE A 221 -14.77 16.78 9.63
N ARG A 222 -14.01 17.40 10.54
CA ARG A 222 -13.58 18.79 10.39
C ARG A 222 -12.57 18.88 9.27
N HIS A 223 -12.95 19.53 8.17
CA HIS A 223 -11.98 20.05 7.21
C HIS A 223 -11.20 21.20 7.85
N GLY A 224 -9.99 20.93 8.33
CA GLY A 224 -9.03 21.98 8.65
C GLY A 224 -8.33 22.45 7.38
N THR A 225 -8.94 23.32 6.57
CA THR A 225 -8.20 24.00 5.50
C THR A 225 -7.36 25.12 6.11
N ASN A 226 -6.11 24.85 6.47
CA ASN A 226 -5.19 25.87 7.00
C ASN A 226 -4.12 26.34 6.01
N TYR A 227 -4.35 26.22 4.70
CA TYR A 227 -3.53 26.92 3.71
C TYR A 227 -4.35 28.03 3.06
N LEU A 228 -3.88 29.29 3.22
CA LEU A 228 -4.30 30.55 2.57
C LEU A 228 -5.21 31.54 3.33
N GLY A 229 -5.44 31.44 4.64
CA GLY A 229 -6.01 32.56 5.44
C GLY A 229 -7.35 33.16 4.94
N ARG A 230 -7.99 32.51 3.97
CA ARG A 230 -9.30 32.85 3.41
C ARG A 230 -10.22 31.72 3.80
N SER A 231 -10.88 31.93 4.94
CA SER A 231 -12.13 31.27 5.30
C SER A 231 -13.16 31.55 4.18
N THR A 232 -13.12 30.78 3.09
CA THR A 232 -14.29 30.62 2.24
C THR A 232 -15.19 29.62 2.94
N ARG A 233 -16.24 30.17 3.56
CA ARG A 233 -17.39 29.59 4.27
C ARG A 233 -18.19 28.50 3.52
N ASN A 234 -17.60 27.80 2.54
CA ASN A 234 -18.20 26.64 1.91
C ASN A 234 -17.56 25.38 2.49
N GLU A 235 -17.88 25.15 3.77
CA GLU A 235 -17.67 23.90 4.50
C GLU A 235 -18.41 22.77 3.77
N GLN A 236 -17.71 22.05 2.88
CA GLN A 236 -18.28 20.85 2.26
C GLN A 236 -18.16 19.69 3.25
N LEU A 237 -19.17 19.59 4.11
CA LEU A 237 -19.43 18.47 5.00
C LEU A 237 -19.62 17.19 4.17
N GLN A 238 -18.59 16.34 4.07
CA GLN A 238 -18.72 15.01 3.47
C GLN A 238 -18.71 13.90 4.54
N LYS A 239 -19.63 12.96 4.34
CA LYS A 239 -19.71 11.67 5.05
C LYS A 239 -18.36 10.96 4.85
N GLY A 240 -17.62 10.65 5.91
CA GLY A 240 -16.35 9.95 5.78
C GLY A 240 -16.56 8.63 5.06
N SER A 241 -15.99 8.50 3.86
CA SER A 241 -16.14 7.32 3.00
C SER A 241 -15.43 6.07 3.57
N SER A 242 -14.70 6.24 4.67
CA SER A 242 -13.74 5.26 5.18
C SER A 242 -14.34 4.14 6.02
N TRP A 243 -15.53 4.32 6.62
CA TRP A 243 -16.22 3.27 7.38
C TRP A 243 -17.50 2.83 6.66
N SER A 244 -17.77 1.52 6.66
CA SER A 244 -19.10 1.02 6.30
C SER A 244 -20.00 0.96 7.53
N THR A 245 -21.11 1.69 7.47
CA THR A 245 -22.18 1.63 8.48
C THR A 245 -23.14 0.46 8.25
N ASN A 246 -22.98 -0.27 7.15
CA ASN A 246 -23.90 -1.30 6.71
C ASN A 246 -23.28 -2.70 6.87
N PHE A 247 -21.98 -2.82 6.59
CA PHE A 247 -21.33 -4.12 6.40
C PHE A 247 -19.97 -4.21 7.10
N GLN A 248 -19.56 -5.43 7.43
CA GLN A 248 -18.20 -5.74 7.85
C GLN A 248 -17.80 -7.12 7.31
N ARG A 249 -16.59 -7.25 6.72
CA ARG A 249 -16.04 -8.59 6.43
C ARG A 249 -15.86 -9.38 7.72
N LEU A 250 -16.00 -10.70 7.61
CA LEU A 250 -15.85 -11.63 8.72
C LEU A 250 -14.51 -12.36 8.60
N PRO A 251 -13.46 -11.95 9.34
CA PRO A 251 -12.22 -12.71 9.38
C PRO A 251 -12.45 -14.07 10.03
N CYS A 252 -11.54 -15.00 9.75
CA CYS A 252 -11.44 -16.26 10.48
C CYS A 252 -10.37 -16.17 11.57
N GLU A 253 -10.49 -17.03 12.57
CA GLU A 253 -9.68 -17.04 13.78
C GLU A 253 -8.54 -18.05 13.68
N MET A 254 -7.35 -17.64 14.08
CA MET A 254 -6.15 -18.49 14.05
C MET A 254 -5.40 -18.43 15.36
N ASN A 255 -5.02 -19.58 15.91
CA ASN A 255 -4.21 -19.70 17.11
C ASN A 255 -2.84 -20.30 16.78
N PHE A 256 -1.80 -19.89 17.50
CA PHE A 256 -0.46 -20.47 17.36
C PHE A 256 -0.40 -21.89 17.97
N LYS A 257 0.32 -22.80 17.30
CA LYS A 257 0.51 -24.21 17.67
C LYS A 257 1.71 -24.36 18.64
N GLU A 258 1.55 -23.90 19.88
CA GLU A 258 2.49 -24.00 21.01
C GLU A 258 3.90 -23.36 20.83
N GLY A 259 4.54 -22.95 21.93
CA GLY A 259 5.99 -22.65 21.97
C GLY A 259 6.50 -21.44 21.19
N HIS A 260 5.69 -20.38 20.99
CA HIS A 260 6.05 -19.21 20.17
C HIS A 260 6.47 -19.56 18.73
N SER A 261 6.04 -20.72 18.20
CA SER A 261 6.19 -21.05 16.79
C SER A 261 5.33 -20.13 15.93
N THR A 262 5.73 -19.94 14.67
CA THR A 262 4.92 -19.29 13.63
C THR A 262 3.81 -20.20 13.08
N ASP A 263 3.82 -21.49 13.44
CA ASP A 263 2.80 -22.44 13.05
C ASP A 263 1.43 -22.04 13.62
N VAL A 264 0.43 -21.90 12.75
CA VAL A 264 -0.93 -21.56 13.15
C VAL A 264 -1.94 -22.68 12.90
N ARG A 265 -3.06 -22.63 13.61
CA ARG A 265 -4.25 -23.45 13.43
C ARG A 265 -5.49 -22.59 13.28
N ILE A 266 -6.31 -22.87 12.29
CA ILE A 266 -7.62 -22.25 12.12
C ILE A 266 -8.58 -22.81 13.19
N THR A 267 -9.27 -21.91 13.90
CA THR A 267 -10.18 -22.25 15.01
C THR A 267 -11.63 -21.86 14.76
N SER A 268 -11.92 -21.07 13.73
CA SER A 268 -13.27 -20.77 13.23
C SER A 268 -13.34 -21.00 11.72
N TYR A 269 -14.55 -21.12 11.15
CA TYR A 269 -14.68 -21.39 9.72
C TYR A 269 -14.19 -20.18 8.89
N ILE A 270 -13.71 -20.42 7.68
CA ILE A 270 -13.38 -19.36 6.72
C ILE A 270 -14.66 -18.93 6.01
N ASN A 271 -14.95 -17.63 6.01
CA ASN A 271 -16.14 -17.10 5.37
C ASN A 271 -16.16 -17.48 3.88
N GLY A 272 -17.26 -18.10 3.42
CA GLY A 272 -17.38 -18.59 2.05
C GLY A 272 -16.69 -19.95 1.75
N LEU A 273 -15.88 -20.50 2.66
CA LEU A 273 -15.19 -21.78 2.45
C LEU A 273 -15.52 -22.82 3.53
N HIS A 274 -16.21 -23.89 3.15
CA HIS A 274 -16.68 -24.89 4.11
C HIS A 274 -15.53 -25.73 4.69
N PRO A 275 -15.50 -26.05 6.00
CA PRO A 275 -14.50 -26.92 6.63
C PRO A 275 -14.38 -28.37 6.08
N ARG A 276 -15.16 -28.73 5.05
CA ARG A 276 -15.09 -30.03 4.38
C ARG A 276 -13.87 -30.11 3.46
N HIS A 277 -13.40 -28.95 2.97
CA HIS A 277 -12.22 -28.78 2.14
C HIS A 277 -10.95 -28.76 3.01
N GLN A 278 -10.67 -29.90 3.65
CA GLN A 278 -9.61 -30.00 4.66
C GLN A 278 -8.22 -29.71 4.09
N SER A 279 -7.95 -30.10 2.85
CA SER A 279 -6.66 -29.84 2.19
C SER A 279 -6.45 -28.35 1.96
N LEU A 280 -7.50 -27.62 1.57
CA LEU A 280 -7.43 -26.16 1.40
C LEU A 280 -7.27 -25.43 2.74
N TYR A 281 -7.98 -25.84 3.80
CA TYR A 281 -7.75 -25.31 5.15
C TYR A 281 -6.31 -25.52 5.61
N HIS A 282 -5.76 -26.73 5.40
CA HIS A 282 -4.37 -27.04 5.75
C HIS A 282 -3.36 -26.24 4.93
N ALA A 283 -3.62 -26.04 3.63
CA ALA A 283 -2.78 -25.19 2.80
C ALA A 283 -2.80 -23.72 3.26
N ILE A 284 -3.97 -23.20 3.65
CA ILE A 284 -4.11 -21.85 4.20
C ILE A 284 -3.38 -21.72 5.54
N GLU A 285 -3.47 -22.70 6.45
CA GLU A 285 -2.69 -22.71 7.70
C GLU A 285 -1.18 -22.62 7.42
N LYS A 286 -0.67 -23.42 6.47
CA LYS A 286 0.74 -23.38 6.07
C LYS A 286 1.15 -22.03 5.50
N LEU A 287 0.32 -21.45 4.62
CA LEU A 287 0.63 -20.18 3.97
C LEU A 287 0.54 -19.01 4.95
N VAL A 288 -0.40 -19.02 5.91
CA VAL A 288 -0.40 -18.02 6.99
C VAL A 288 0.82 -18.18 7.89
N SER A 289 1.19 -19.41 8.25
CA SER A 289 2.40 -19.67 9.05
C SER A 289 3.66 -19.12 8.35
N ALA A 290 3.73 -19.28 7.02
CA ALA A 290 4.79 -18.72 6.19
C ALA A 290 4.72 -17.20 6.01
N SER A 291 3.55 -16.58 6.22
CA SER A 291 3.36 -15.13 6.20
C SER A 291 3.77 -14.44 7.51
N ILE A 292 3.88 -15.14 8.64
CA ILE A 292 4.12 -14.50 9.95
C ILE A 292 5.44 -13.72 9.98
N GLU A 293 6.55 -14.33 9.60
CA GLU A 293 7.85 -13.63 9.58
C GLU A 293 7.88 -12.49 8.54
N PRO A 294 7.40 -12.70 7.29
CA PRO A 294 7.21 -11.59 6.36
C PRO A 294 6.32 -10.45 6.89
N TRP A 295 5.26 -10.73 7.64
CA TRP A 295 4.44 -9.70 8.28
C TRP A 295 5.20 -8.97 9.39
N ASN A 296 5.95 -9.70 10.22
CA ASN A 296 6.82 -9.13 11.25
C ASN A 296 7.80 -8.09 10.68
N ASP A 297 8.28 -8.33 9.46
CA ASP A 297 9.26 -7.46 8.77
C ASP A 297 8.65 -6.24 8.06
N VAL A 298 7.33 -6.23 7.80
CA VAL A 298 6.70 -5.16 6.99
C VAL A 298 5.66 -4.34 7.74
N LEU A 299 5.13 -4.83 8.87
CA LEU A 299 4.15 -4.09 9.69
C LEU A 299 4.72 -2.75 10.17
N ILE A 300 3.92 -1.69 10.08
CA ILE A 300 4.31 -0.34 10.47
C ILE A 300 3.60 0.04 11.77
N LYS A 301 4.33 0.67 12.69
CA LYS A 301 3.85 1.14 13.98
C LYS A 301 4.20 2.62 14.16
N GLN A 302 3.32 3.40 14.80
CA GLN A 302 3.57 4.83 15.13
C GLN A 302 3.89 5.74 13.95
N SER A 303 3.48 5.39 12.73
CA SER A 303 3.89 6.12 11.51
C SER A 303 5.42 6.28 11.42
N ARG A 304 6.18 5.31 11.96
CA ARG A 304 7.64 5.24 11.85
C ARG A 304 8.02 4.33 10.70
N GLY A 305 8.73 4.88 9.72
CA GLY A 305 9.21 4.12 8.58
C GLY A 305 10.28 3.09 8.96
N HIS A 306 10.39 2.03 8.14
CA HIS A 306 11.34 0.94 8.35
C HIS A 306 12.78 1.26 7.92
N PHE A 307 12.98 2.15 6.97
CA PHE A 307 14.31 2.47 6.47
C PHE A 307 14.43 3.96 6.13
N PRO A 308 15.54 4.62 6.51
CA PRO A 308 15.81 5.96 6.02
C PRO A 308 16.01 5.95 4.50
N THR A 309 15.79 7.09 3.86
CA THR A 309 16.12 7.26 2.43
C THR A 309 17.62 7.06 2.22
N ARG A 310 18.03 6.65 1.02
CA ARG A 310 19.45 6.56 0.62
C ARG A 310 19.97 7.90 0.13
N ILE A 311 19.05 8.73 -0.36
CA ILE A 311 19.31 10.04 -0.94
C ILE A 311 18.32 11.03 -0.35
N LYS A 312 18.77 11.85 0.61
CA LYS A 312 17.98 12.91 1.22
C LYS A 312 18.40 14.26 0.67
N THR A 313 17.48 15.00 0.06
CA THR A 313 17.71 16.35 -0.48
C THR A 313 16.41 17.14 -0.46
N TYR A 314 16.51 18.45 -0.25
CA TYR A 314 15.40 19.40 -0.31
C TYR A 314 15.58 20.43 -1.43
N GLY A 315 16.30 20.07 -2.50
CA GLY A 315 16.47 20.93 -3.66
C GLY A 315 17.11 20.20 -4.84
N VAL A 316 17.41 20.97 -5.88
CA VAL A 316 18.03 20.49 -7.12
C VAL A 316 19.48 20.97 -7.20
N SER A 317 20.40 20.07 -7.55
CA SER A 317 21.81 20.43 -7.80
C SER A 317 22.05 20.68 -9.29
N TYR A 318 22.94 21.61 -9.61
CA TYR A 318 23.28 22.01 -10.98
C TYR A 318 24.79 21.90 -11.25
N GLU A 319 25.13 21.47 -12.46
CA GLU A 319 26.52 21.47 -12.95
C GLU A 319 26.62 22.24 -14.29
N PRO A 320 27.72 22.99 -14.52
CA PRO A 320 28.75 23.35 -13.53
C PRO A 320 28.21 24.32 -12.46
N PRO A 321 28.89 24.53 -11.32
CA PRO A 321 28.46 25.51 -10.32
C PRO A 321 28.45 26.93 -10.90
N PRO A 322 27.59 27.83 -10.39
CA PRO A 322 27.51 29.19 -10.88
C PRO A 322 28.84 29.94 -10.70
N PRO A 323 29.33 30.64 -11.74
CA PRO A 323 30.42 31.58 -11.55
C PRO A 323 29.97 32.72 -10.62
N ASP A 324 30.91 33.38 -9.96
CA ASP A 324 30.64 34.53 -9.10
C ASP A 324 30.15 35.72 -9.94
N PHE A 325 28.85 35.76 -10.25
CA PHE A 325 28.24 36.77 -11.10
C PHE A 325 28.43 38.18 -10.55
N ASP A 326 28.42 38.33 -9.22
CA ASP A 326 28.54 39.60 -8.55
C ASP A 326 29.95 40.18 -8.72
N ARG A 327 31.00 39.33 -8.71
CA ARG A 327 32.36 39.76 -9.08
C ARG A 327 32.40 40.38 -10.48
N PHE A 328 31.70 39.81 -11.46
CA PHE A 328 31.65 40.36 -12.82
C PHE A 328 30.82 41.65 -12.90
N THR A 329 29.70 41.70 -12.17
CA THR A 329 28.89 42.91 -12.04
C THR A 329 29.68 44.06 -11.39
N GLU A 330 30.41 43.80 -10.31
CA GLU A 330 31.25 44.79 -9.63
C GLU A 330 32.44 45.24 -10.49
N ALA A 331 33.11 44.30 -11.16
CA ALA A 331 34.19 44.65 -12.10
C ALA A 331 33.68 45.59 -13.21
N GLY A 332 32.46 45.36 -13.71
CA GLY A 332 31.78 46.21 -14.70
C GLY A 332 31.52 47.65 -14.23
N LYS A 333 31.40 47.89 -12.92
CA LYS A 333 31.20 49.24 -12.34
C LYS A 333 32.46 50.11 -12.35
N HIS A 334 33.63 49.54 -12.64
CA HIS A 334 34.92 50.25 -12.68
C HIS A 334 35.61 50.18 -14.05
N PRO A 335 35.04 50.77 -15.13
CA PRO A 335 35.62 50.75 -16.47
C PRO A 335 37.05 51.30 -16.51
N GLY A 336 37.95 50.58 -17.18
CA GLY A 336 39.36 50.97 -17.36
C GLY A 336 40.32 50.51 -16.26
N SER A 337 39.81 49.85 -15.21
CA SER A 337 40.65 49.17 -14.21
C SER A 337 41.26 47.87 -14.75
N GLU A 338 42.37 47.41 -14.16
CA GLU A 338 42.98 46.12 -14.51
C GLU A 338 42.00 44.96 -14.25
N SER A 339 41.24 45.03 -13.15
CA SER A 339 40.18 44.06 -12.82
C SER A 339 39.05 44.03 -13.85
N TYR A 340 38.70 45.17 -14.45
CA TYR A 340 37.67 45.23 -15.50
C TYR A 340 38.13 44.53 -16.78
N TYR A 341 39.37 44.78 -17.23
CA TYR A 341 39.90 44.09 -18.42
C TYR A 341 40.09 42.60 -18.20
N ALA A 342 40.54 42.18 -17.00
CA ALA A 342 40.63 40.77 -16.64
C ALA A 342 39.25 40.08 -16.67
N ALA A 343 38.23 40.72 -16.08
CA ALA A 343 36.86 40.20 -16.08
C ALA A 343 36.27 40.08 -17.50
N ILE A 344 36.61 40.99 -18.42
CA ILE A 344 36.19 40.91 -19.83
C ILE A 344 36.77 39.68 -20.52
N GLU A 345 38.07 39.41 -20.35
CA GLU A 345 38.70 38.25 -20.99
C GLU A 345 38.17 36.93 -20.42
N GLU A 346 37.93 36.88 -19.11
CA GLU A 346 37.31 35.73 -18.44
C GLU A 346 35.86 35.50 -18.91
N ALA A 347 35.05 36.56 -19.01
CA ALA A 347 33.67 36.48 -19.51
C ALA A 347 33.62 36.04 -20.98
N LYS A 348 34.52 36.53 -21.84
CA LYS A 348 34.62 36.07 -23.23
C LYS A 348 35.01 34.60 -23.34
N ALA A 349 36.01 34.17 -22.58
CA ALA A 349 36.42 32.78 -22.54
C ALA A 349 35.27 31.88 -22.08
N TYR A 350 34.50 32.34 -21.08
CA TYR A 350 33.31 31.65 -20.60
C TYR A 350 32.21 31.56 -21.66
N CYS A 351 31.92 32.67 -22.37
CA CYS A 351 30.94 32.70 -23.46
C CYS A 351 31.34 31.87 -24.69
N ALA A 352 32.64 31.62 -24.89
CA ALA A 352 33.15 30.83 -26.00
C ALA A 352 32.99 29.30 -25.82
N GLN A 353 32.58 28.84 -24.62
CA GLN A 353 32.29 27.42 -24.39
C GLN A 353 31.15 26.95 -25.31
N PRO A 354 31.21 25.72 -25.87
CA PRO A 354 30.12 25.18 -26.69
C PRO A 354 28.86 25.04 -25.84
N ASP A 355 27.70 25.38 -26.41
CA ASP A 355 26.42 25.17 -25.74
C ASP A 355 26.15 23.66 -25.61
N GLU A 356 25.73 23.18 -24.44
CA GLU A 356 25.42 21.75 -24.24
C GLU A 356 24.07 21.36 -24.84
N TYR A 357 23.15 22.32 -25.00
CA TYR A 357 21.82 22.10 -25.57
C TYR A 357 21.62 22.87 -26.89
N PRO A 358 21.34 22.20 -28.03
CA PRO A 358 20.64 22.86 -29.12
C PRO A 358 19.20 23.13 -28.66
N SER A 359 18.76 24.36 -28.80
CA SER A 359 17.47 24.89 -28.33
C SER A 359 16.22 24.24 -28.96
N VAL A 360 15.92 22.97 -28.70
CA VAL A 360 14.67 22.32 -29.14
C VAL A 360 14.26 21.20 -28.17
N ASP A 361 13.05 21.30 -27.62
CA ASP A 361 12.41 20.18 -26.92
C ASP A 361 11.88 19.11 -27.91
N GLU A 362 11.48 17.93 -27.43
CA GLU A 362 10.89 16.85 -28.26
C GLU A 362 9.60 17.26 -29.00
N SER A 363 9.05 18.45 -28.71
CA SER A 363 7.86 19.02 -29.35
C SER A 363 8.16 20.10 -30.40
N GLY A 364 9.45 20.44 -30.62
CA GLY A 364 9.84 21.47 -31.57
C GLY A 364 9.62 22.91 -31.08
N LYS A 365 9.31 23.11 -29.79
CA LYS A 365 9.12 24.45 -29.23
C LYS A 365 10.43 25.00 -28.67
N VAL A 366 10.81 26.13 -29.25
CA VAL A 366 11.91 26.98 -28.80
C VAL A 366 11.42 27.76 -27.58
N SER A 367 12.21 27.79 -26.49
CA SER A 367 11.95 28.66 -25.32
C SER A 367 11.63 30.08 -25.77
N LEU A 368 10.57 30.68 -25.21
CA LEU A 368 10.03 31.99 -25.62
C LEU A 368 11.02 33.16 -25.41
N PHE A 369 12.15 32.93 -24.75
CA PHE A 369 13.25 33.87 -24.58
C PHE A 369 14.58 33.31 -25.07
N VAL A 370 14.75 33.16 -26.39
CA VAL A 370 16.10 32.99 -26.97
C VAL A 370 16.80 34.34 -26.92
N PHE A 371 17.56 34.57 -25.86
CA PHE A 371 18.50 35.68 -25.84
C PHE A 371 19.53 35.46 -26.95
N LYS A 372 19.56 36.35 -27.95
CA LYS A 372 20.58 36.32 -28.99
C LYS A 372 21.84 36.96 -28.42
N MET A 373 22.92 36.19 -28.34
CA MET A 373 24.24 36.71 -27.99
C MET A 373 24.58 37.95 -28.85
N PRO A 374 25.24 38.98 -28.29
CA PRO A 374 25.61 40.17 -29.04
C PRO A 374 26.45 39.83 -30.27
N ASP A 375 26.11 40.41 -31.43
CA ASP A 375 26.82 40.16 -32.70
C ASP A 375 28.32 40.58 -32.62
N ASP A 376 28.63 41.57 -31.77
CA ASP A 376 30.01 41.98 -31.42
C ASP A 376 30.20 41.90 -29.90
N LEU A 377 30.65 40.74 -29.44
CA LEU A 377 30.86 40.44 -28.02
C LEU A 377 31.96 41.32 -27.40
N ASP A 378 33.01 41.67 -28.14
CA ASP A 378 34.13 42.49 -27.64
C ASP A 378 33.66 43.94 -27.42
N ALA A 379 32.97 44.52 -28.39
CA ALA A 379 32.39 45.86 -28.24
C ALA A 379 31.34 45.90 -27.11
N TRP A 380 30.53 44.86 -26.97
CA TRP A 380 29.53 44.76 -25.90
C TRP A 380 30.19 44.71 -24.52
N CYS A 381 31.18 43.84 -24.32
CA CYS A 381 31.90 43.73 -23.04
C CYS A 381 32.63 45.02 -22.67
N ARG A 382 33.10 45.79 -23.67
CA ARG A 382 33.77 47.09 -23.45
C ARG A 382 32.80 48.26 -23.22
N SER A 383 31.50 48.08 -23.45
CA SER A 383 30.51 49.16 -23.39
C SER A 383 30.12 49.60 -21.97
N GLY A 384 30.66 48.95 -20.92
CA GLY A 384 30.33 49.24 -19.52
C GLY A 384 28.97 48.67 -19.08
N LYS A 385 28.40 47.75 -19.85
CA LYS A 385 27.21 46.98 -19.48
C LYS A 385 27.55 45.90 -18.45
N ASP A 386 26.54 45.44 -17.71
CA ASP A 386 26.71 44.43 -16.65
C ASP A 386 27.23 43.10 -17.23
N LEU A 387 28.51 42.80 -16.99
CA LEU A 387 29.15 41.55 -17.39
C LEU A 387 28.55 40.34 -16.67
N GLY A 388 28.09 40.52 -15.42
CA GLY A 388 27.43 39.46 -14.66
C GLY A 388 26.12 39.03 -15.31
N TRP A 389 25.36 39.97 -15.88
CA TRP A 389 24.16 39.65 -16.66
C TRP A 389 24.45 38.76 -17.88
N LEU A 390 25.50 39.09 -18.66
CA LEU A 390 25.91 38.27 -19.82
C LEU A 390 26.29 36.85 -19.38
N MET A 391 27.01 36.74 -18.25
CA MET A 391 27.41 35.45 -17.71
C MET A 391 26.23 34.63 -17.19
N ARG A 392 25.23 35.25 -16.55
CA ARG A 392 23.98 34.56 -16.15
C ARG A 392 23.25 33.96 -17.36
N HIS A 393 23.19 34.70 -18.48
CA HIS A 393 22.59 34.19 -19.73
C HIS A 393 23.38 33.05 -20.35
N LYS A 394 24.71 33.12 -20.35
CA LYS A 394 25.51 32.00 -20.84
C LYS A 394 25.39 30.79 -19.91
N PHE A 395 25.41 31.02 -18.59
CA PHE A 395 25.29 29.98 -17.57
C PHE A 395 24.01 29.18 -17.78
N SER A 396 22.86 29.81 -17.99
CA SER A 396 21.59 29.09 -18.21
C SER A 396 21.58 28.17 -19.45
N TRP A 397 22.53 28.32 -20.38
CA TRP A 397 22.69 27.46 -21.57
C TRP A 397 23.73 26.35 -21.35
N LEU A 398 24.58 26.49 -20.34
CA LEU A 398 25.61 25.52 -19.97
C LEU A 398 25.19 24.66 -18.78
N THR A 399 24.27 25.15 -17.95
CA THR A 399 23.78 24.44 -16.77
C THR A 399 22.84 23.33 -17.15
N HIS A 400 23.03 22.19 -16.51
CA HIS A 400 22.02 21.14 -16.45
C HIS A 400 21.84 20.71 -15.00
N PHE A 401 20.61 20.30 -14.67
CA PHE A 401 20.36 19.70 -13.36
C PHE A 401 21.02 18.32 -13.28
N VAL A 402 21.45 17.95 -12.09
CA VAL A 402 22.08 16.67 -11.81
C VAL A 402 21.25 15.96 -10.76
N HIS A 403 20.96 14.68 -11.00
CA HIS A 403 20.33 13.86 -9.98
C HIS A 403 21.27 13.74 -8.76
N PRO A 404 20.75 13.87 -7.53
CA PRO A 404 21.56 13.72 -6.31
C PRO A 404 22.19 12.32 -6.22
N GLU A 405 23.43 12.19 -5.76
CA GLU A 405 24.14 10.90 -5.66
C GLU A 405 24.07 10.32 -4.24
N PRO A 406 23.87 8.99 -4.06
CA PRO A 406 24.03 8.36 -2.75
C PRO A 406 25.50 8.47 -2.32
N GLY A 407 25.76 8.47 -1.01
CA GLY A 407 27.11 8.66 -0.49
C GLY A 407 27.57 10.13 -0.37
N THR A 408 26.74 11.09 -0.83
CA THR A 408 27.07 12.53 -0.77
C THR A 408 26.87 13.10 0.64
N ALA A 409 25.70 12.85 1.24
CA ALA A 409 25.42 13.26 2.63
C ALA A 409 26.02 12.26 3.64
N TYR A 410 25.76 10.97 3.47
CA TYR A 410 26.24 9.92 4.36
C TYR A 410 26.61 8.65 3.60
N THR A 411 27.51 7.86 4.17
CA THR A 411 27.99 6.58 3.61
C THR A 411 26.98 5.45 3.82
N TYR A 412 27.15 4.35 3.06
CA TYR A 412 26.34 3.13 3.23
C TYR A 412 26.38 2.58 4.67
N GLN A 413 27.53 2.64 5.35
CA GLN A 413 27.67 2.15 6.72
C GLN A 413 26.93 3.04 7.73
N GLN A 414 26.93 4.36 7.52
CA GLN A 414 26.14 5.29 8.33
C GLN A 414 24.64 5.06 8.12
N TRP A 415 24.19 4.92 6.85
CA TRP A 415 22.80 4.58 6.53
C TRP A 415 22.35 3.27 7.18
N LYS A 416 23.17 2.22 7.08
CA LYS A 416 22.91 0.91 7.70
C LYS A 416 22.83 0.99 9.23
N ALA A 417 23.57 1.91 9.85
CA ALA A 417 23.52 2.15 11.29
C ALA A 417 22.37 3.09 11.71
N GLY A 418 21.50 3.51 10.78
CA GLY A 418 20.41 4.46 11.04
C GLY A 418 20.84 5.92 11.16
N GLN A 419 22.10 6.24 10.83
CA GLN A 419 22.69 7.58 10.92
C GLN A 419 22.55 8.31 9.58
N ALA A 420 21.30 8.57 9.16
CA ALA A 420 20.96 9.13 7.84
C ALA A 420 20.15 10.44 7.96
N GLU A 421 20.59 11.33 8.85
CA GLU A 421 19.87 12.58 9.16
C GLU A 421 20.20 13.72 8.20
N GLU A 422 21.47 13.81 7.77
CA GLU A 422 22.00 14.87 6.90
C GLU A 422 21.37 14.85 5.50
N ALA A 423 21.14 16.03 4.93
CA ALA A 423 20.63 16.20 3.57
C ALA A 423 21.71 16.81 2.66
N ILE A 424 21.63 16.54 1.36
CA ILE A 424 22.55 17.12 0.35
C ILE A 424 22.30 18.63 0.22
N ILE A 425 21.02 19.00 0.14
CA ILE A 425 20.53 20.37 0.25
C ILE A 425 19.61 20.39 1.46
N GLU A 426 19.87 21.32 2.37
CA GLU A 426 19.15 21.44 3.64
C GLU A 426 17.71 21.90 3.43
N ARG A 427 16.82 21.45 4.33
CA ARG A 427 15.42 21.84 4.32
C ARG A 427 15.27 23.32 4.68
N ILE A 428 14.39 24.02 3.98
CA ILE A 428 14.03 25.40 4.34
C ILE A 428 13.08 25.36 5.54
N PRO A 429 13.41 26.00 6.68
CA PRO A 429 12.51 26.05 7.83
C PRO A 429 11.23 26.83 7.51
N SER A 430 10.06 26.22 7.72
CA SER A 430 8.78 26.91 7.55
C SER A 430 8.65 28.10 8.50
N LEU A 431 8.19 29.26 7.99
CA LEU A 431 7.96 30.48 8.78
C LEU A 431 6.61 30.49 9.51
N TYR A 432 5.69 29.58 9.18
CA TYR A 432 4.28 29.64 9.60
C TYR A 432 3.83 28.50 10.51
N GLU A 433 4.62 27.42 10.64
CA GLU A 433 4.33 26.33 11.56
C GLU A 433 5.29 26.39 12.76
N PRO A 434 4.81 26.49 14.01
CA PRO A 434 5.64 26.12 15.15
C PRO A 434 6.03 24.64 14.98
N ASP A 435 7.30 24.29 15.20
CA ASP A 435 7.86 22.93 15.12
C ASP A 435 6.97 21.89 15.84
N VAL A 436 5.93 21.37 15.18
CA VAL A 436 5.23 20.15 15.63
C VAL A 436 6.07 18.93 15.26
N GLU A 437 7.02 19.10 14.32
CA GLU A 437 8.00 18.12 13.86
C GLU A 437 9.16 17.84 14.82
N GLU A 438 9.30 18.55 15.95
CA GLU A 438 10.36 18.23 16.92
C GLU A 438 10.27 16.77 17.42
N GLN A 439 9.14 16.09 17.22
CA GLN A 439 8.98 14.67 17.53
C GLN A 439 9.07 13.70 16.35
N THR A 440 8.95 14.07 15.08
CA THR A 440 9.01 13.10 13.96
C THR A 440 10.37 13.07 13.27
N VAL A 441 11.07 14.21 13.19
CA VAL A 441 12.38 14.33 12.53
C VAL A 441 13.55 13.96 13.46
N ARG A 442 13.33 13.96 14.78
CA ARG A 442 14.38 13.70 15.79
C ARG A 442 14.27 12.36 16.51
N ILE A 443 13.37 11.46 16.11
CA ILE A 443 13.43 10.09 16.65
C ILE A 443 14.57 9.39 15.93
N PRO A 444 15.64 8.98 16.64
CA PRO A 444 16.67 8.15 16.03
C PRO A 444 15.99 6.96 15.37
N PHE A 445 16.42 6.61 14.15
CA PHE A 445 15.97 5.38 13.53
C PHE A 445 16.21 4.22 14.51
N GLN A 446 15.14 3.68 15.06
CA GLN A 446 15.18 2.53 15.93
C GLN A 446 14.53 1.39 15.16
N GLU A 447 15.36 0.45 14.72
CA GLU A 447 14.90 -0.79 14.11
C GLU A 447 13.93 -1.46 15.10
N TYR A 448 12.66 -1.53 14.70
CA TYR A 448 11.65 -2.29 15.43
C TYR A 448 11.14 -3.36 14.49
N ARG A 449 11.07 -4.58 15.02
CA ARG A 449 10.49 -5.72 14.34
C ARG A 449 9.29 -6.16 15.15
N ALA A 450 8.13 -6.31 14.52
CA ALA A 450 7.01 -6.92 15.20
C ALA A 450 7.35 -8.39 15.51
N ALA A 451 6.78 -8.93 16.57
CA ALA A 451 6.93 -10.33 16.93
C ALA A 451 5.53 -10.88 17.20
N LEU A 452 4.78 -11.13 16.13
CA LEU A 452 3.36 -11.51 16.19
C LEU A 452 3.14 -12.75 17.08
N GLN A 453 3.96 -13.77 16.88
CA GLN A 453 3.94 -15.03 17.62
C GLN A 453 4.37 -14.92 19.09
N GLU A 454 5.07 -13.85 19.47
CA GLU A 454 5.45 -13.59 20.86
C GLU A 454 4.37 -12.73 21.54
N SER A 455 3.94 -11.67 20.86
CA SER A 455 3.04 -10.64 21.39
C SER A 455 1.58 -11.12 21.45
N PHE A 456 1.16 -11.93 20.47
CA PHE A 456 -0.25 -12.33 20.30
C PHE A 456 -0.48 -13.83 20.43
N TRP A 457 0.46 -14.56 21.04
CA TRP A 457 0.37 -16.02 21.17
C TRP A 457 -0.92 -16.50 21.87
N GLN A 458 -1.38 -15.74 22.89
CA GLN A 458 -2.62 -16.04 23.63
C GLN A 458 -3.88 -15.57 22.90
N LYS A 459 -3.80 -14.39 22.26
CA LYS A 459 -4.96 -13.77 21.59
C LYS A 459 -5.28 -14.43 20.25
N GLY A 460 -4.26 -14.93 19.56
CA GLY A 460 -4.36 -15.39 18.18
C GLY A 460 -4.47 -14.23 17.18
N LEU A 461 -4.67 -14.59 15.92
CA LEU A 461 -4.78 -13.66 14.80
C LEU A 461 -6.16 -13.73 14.15
N GLN A 462 -6.55 -12.65 13.49
CA GLN A 462 -7.73 -12.59 12.61
C GLN A 462 -7.27 -12.37 11.18
N VAL A 463 -7.68 -13.27 10.28
CA VAL A 463 -7.27 -13.23 8.87
C VAL A 463 -8.49 -13.31 7.96
N VAL A 464 -8.60 -12.36 7.03
CA VAL A 464 -9.55 -12.44 5.92
C VAL A 464 -8.90 -13.21 4.78
N VAL A 465 -9.61 -14.17 4.23
CA VAL A 465 -9.14 -15.05 3.14
C VAL A 465 -9.93 -14.74 1.88
N LYS A 466 -9.22 -14.52 0.77
CA LYS A 466 -9.78 -14.32 -0.55
C LYS A 466 -9.11 -15.26 -1.55
N ILE A 467 -9.89 -15.98 -2.35
CA ILE A 467 -9.38 -16.81 -3.44
C ILE A 467 -10.04 -16.35 -4.75
N GLU A 468 -9.22 -15.84 -5.66
CA GLU A 468 -9.66 -15.36 -6.97
C GLU A 468 -8.99 -16.16 -8.07
N ARG A 469 -9.75 -16.58 -9.07
CA ARG A 469 -9.27 -17.26 -10.26
C ARG A 469 -9.48 -16.38 -11.47
N ILE A 470 -8.43 -16.18 -12.25
CA ILE A 470 -8.52 -15.49 -13.55
C ILE A 470 -8.43 -16.56 -14.64
N GLU A 471 -9.41 -16.57 -15.54
CA GLU A 471 -9.52 -17.51 -16.66
C GLU A 471 -9.37 -16.78 -17.99
N LEU A 472 -8.49 -17.31 -18.83
CA LEU A 472 -8.21 -16.81 -20.17
C LEU A 472 -8.58 -17.88 -21.20
N ASN A 473 -9.09 -17.45 -22.34
CA ASN A 473 -9.48 -18.33 -23.44
C ASN A 473 -8.97 -17.78 -24.78
N PRO A 474 -8.94 -18.58 -25.87
CA PRO A 474 -8.45 -18.10 -27.16
C PRO A 474 -9.16 -16.86 -27.73
N GLY A 475 -10.42 -16.62 -27.35
CA GLY A 475 -11.17 -15.42 -27.74
C GLY A 475 -10.78 -14.17 -26.94
N GLU A 476 -10.44 -14.35 -25.66
CA GLU A 476 -9.97 -13.31 -24.75
C GLU A 476 -8.63 -13.73 -24.11
N PRO A 477 -7.52 -13.68 -24.86
CA PRO A 477 -6.26 -14.32 -24.45
C PRO A 477 -5.43 -13.50 -23.46
N ARG A 478 -5.91 -12.32 -23.04
CA ARG A 478 -5.17 -11.37 -22.19
C ARG A 478 -6.06 -10.86 -21.07
N PHE A 479 -5.51 -10.82 -19.86
CA PHE A 479 -6.02 -10.08 -18.72
C PHE A 479 -5.39 -8.68 -18.71
N SER A 480 -6.18 -7.62 -18.56
CA SER A 480 -5.69 -6.22 -18.62
C SER A 480 -5.17 -5.67 -17.29
N GLY A 481 -5.15 -6.46 -16.23
CA GLY A 481 -4.70 -6.04 -14.90
C GLY A 481 -5.87 -5.67 -13.97
N SER A 482 -5.61 -5.63 -12.67
CA SER A 482 -6.60 -5.14 -11.69
C SER A 482 -6.52 -3.63 -11.53
N ASP A 483 -7.57 -3.05 -10.95
CA ASP A 483 -7.53 -1.66 -10.49
C ASP A 483 -6.58 -1.52 -9.29
N TRP A 484 -6.07 -0.30 -9.09
CA TRP A 484 -5.34 0.04 -7.87
C TRP A 484 -6.28 -0.01 -6.68
N HIS A 485 -5.83 -0.57 -5.56
CA HIS A 485 -6.64 -0.62 -4.34
C HIS A 485 -5.76 -0.84 -3.09
N VAL A 486 -6.39 -0.69 -1.93
CA VAL A 486 -5.95 -1.24 -0.64
C VAL A 486 -6.97 -2.28 -0.18
N GLU A 487 -6.59 -3.19 0.71
CA GLU A 487 -7.52 -4.20 1.19
C GLU A 487 -8.37 -3.64 2.34
N GLY A 488 -9.67 -3.51 2.10
CA GLY A 488 -10.66 -3.22 3.12
C GLY A 488 -10.97 -1.77 3.39
N LEU A 489 -11.92 -1.60 4.31
CA LEU A 489 -12.33 -0.32 4.87
C LEU A 489 -11.80 -0.17 6.30
N HIS A 490 -11.94 1.03 6.87
CA HIS A 490 -11.40 1.38 8.19
C HIS A 490 -11.95 0.48 9.30
N ASN A 491 -13.25 0.13 9.25
CA ASN A 491 -13.90 -0.76 10.23
C ASN A 491 -13.41 -2.22 10.20
N GLU A 492 -12.48 -2.57 9.32
CA GLU A 492 -11.93 -3.91 9.18
C GLU A 492 -10.48 -4.00 9.67
N HIS A 493 -9.84 -2.85 9.95
CA HIS A 493 -8.50 -2.72 10.52
C HIS A 493 -7.43 -3.62 9.87
N ILE A 494 -7.42 -3.70 8.53
CA ILE A 494 -6.42 -4.47 7.79
C ILE A 494 -5.09 -3.70 7.74
N VAL A 495 -4.02 -4.35 8.20
CA VAL A 495 -2.68 -3.74 8.36
C VAL A 495 -1.61 -4.37 7.49
N ALA A 496 -1.78 -5.61 7.05
CA ALA A 496 -0.85 -6.28 6.14
C ALA A 496 -1.55 -7.28 5.24
N ASN A 497 -0.92 -7.59 4.11
CA ASN A 497 -1.41 -8.56 3.14
C ASN A 497 -0.31 -9.55 2.74
N SER A 498 -0.72 -10.72 2.28
CA SER A 498 0.13 -11.63 1.53
C SER A 498 -0.61 -12.21 0.34
N VAL A 499 0.11 -12.46 -0.76
CA VAL A 499 -0.42 -13.14 -1.95
C VAL A 499 0.43 -14.35 -2.32
N TYR A 500 -0.22 -15.41 -2.79
CA TYR A 500 0.40 -16.64 -3.26
C TYR A 500 -0.40 -17.25 -4.42
N ILE A 501 0.27 -17.88 -5.39
CA ILE A 501 -0.37 -18.57 -6.52
C ILE A 501 -0.61 -20.04 -6.17
N LEU A 502 -1.88 -20.42 -5.99
CA LEU A 502 -2.29 -21.80 -5.70
C LEU A 502 -2.24 -22.72 -6.92
N GLU A 503 -2.56 -22.15 -8.09
CA GLU A 503 -2.66 -22.90 -9.35
C GLU A 503 -2.28 -22.00 -10.51
N GLU A 504 -1.55 -22.56 -11.47
CA GLU A 504 -1.21 -21.92 -12.74
C GLU A 504 -1.31 -22.94 -13.87
N GLU A 505 -1.90 -22.52 -14.99
CA GLU A 505 -1.97 -23.27 -16.24
C GLU A 505 -1.95 -22.31 -17.44
N ASN A 506 -0.99 -22.52 -18.36
CA ASN A 506 -0.91 -21.84 -19.67
C ASN A 506 -0.98 -20.30 -19.63
N THR A 507 -0.34 -19.65 -18.66
CA THR A 507 -0.34 -18.17 -18.54
C THR A 507 1.07 -17.63 -18.30
N SER A 508 1.38 -16.45 -18.83
CA SER A 508 2.65 -15.76 -18.57
C SER A 508 2.72 -15.31 -17.10
N GLU A 509 3.93 -15.15 -16.54
CA GLU A 509 4.12 -14.72 -15.15
C GLU A 509 3.49 -13.32 -14.89
N PRO A 510 2.66 -13.14 -13.85
CA PRO A 510 2.12 -11.85 -13.47
C PRO A 510 3.07 -11.13 -12.52
N ARG A 511 2.84 -9.82 -12.34
CA ARG A 511 3.52 -9.00 -11.34
C ARG A 511 2.48 -8.31 -10.47
N ILE A 512 2.93 -7.83 -9.31
CA ILE A 512 2.17 -6.93 -8.45
C ILE A 512 2.87 -5.58 -8.42
N ASP A 513 2.17 -4.55 -8.88
CA ASP A 513 2.60 -3.16 -8.86
C ASP A 513 2.31 -2.55 -7.49
N PHE A 514 3.23 -1.72 -6.98
CA PHE A 514 3.07 -0.96 -5.74
C PHE A 514 3.27 0.54 -5.96
N ARG A 515 2.47 1.33 -5.26
CA ARG A 515 2.63 2.78 -5.12
C ARG A 515 2.26 3.20 -3.70
N GLN A 516 2.76 4.34 -3.27
CA GLN A 516 2.54 4.88 -1.94
C GLN A 516 2.07 6.33 -2.02
N GLU A 517 1.43 6.79 -0.96
CA GLU A 517 1.15 8.20 -0.76
C GLU A 517 2.43 8.94 -0.37
N THR A 518 2.56 10.18 -0.84
CA THR A 518 3.69 11.02 -0.54
C THR A 518 3.26 12.43 -0.17
N ARG A 519 4.12 13.15 0.56
CA ARG A 519 3.94 14.55 0.89
C ARG A 519 5.15 15.34 0.41
N MET A 520 4.89 16.47 -0.25
CA MET A 520 5.87 17.49 -0.60
C MET A 520 5.21 18.84 -0.40
N ASP A 521 5.72 19.61 0.55
CA ASP A 521 5.42 21.03 0.67
C ASP A 521 6.55 21.80 -0.02
N LEU A 522 6.27 22.47 -1.15
CA LEU A 522 7.29 23.18 -1.92
C LEU A 522 7.95 24.30 -1.11
N ASP A 523 7.28 24.84 -0.09
CA ASP A 523 7.85 25.89 0.77
C ASP A 523 9.04 25.38 1.62
N GLU A 524 9.19 24.06 1.75
CA GLU A 524 10.30 23.42 2.45
C GLU A 524 11.52 23.14 1.55
N PHE A 525 11.38 23.33 0.23
CA PHE A 525 12.40 23.02 -0.75
C PHE A 525 13.01 24.31 -1.33
N GLU A 526 14.34 24.27 -1.54
CA GLU A 526 15.04 25.26 -2.35
C GLU A 526 14.59 25.10 -3.81
N HIS A 527 13.76 26.03 -4.28
CA HIS A 527 13.24 26.07 -5.64
C HIS A 527 13.09 27.51 -6.12
N ASP A 528 13.51 27.79 -7.37
CA ASP A 528 13.07 28.96 -8.13
C ASP A 528 11.91 28.58 -9.09
N GLU A 529 11.12 29.55 -9.56
CA GLU A 529 10.03 29.30 -10.53
C GLU A 529 10.52 28.61 -11.82
N ASP A 530 11.79 28.83 -12.18
CA ASP A 530 12.45 28.21 -13.34
C ASP A 530 12.91 26.76 -13.07
N ASP A 531 12.92 26.28 -11.82
CA ASP A 531 13.45 24.97 -11.40
C ASP A 531 12.42 23.84 -11.32
N LEU A 532 11.12 24.16 -11.45
CA LEU A 532 10.04 23.18 -11.25
C LEU A 532 10.19 21.94 -12.13
N GLU A 533 10.62 22.12 -13.38
CA GLU A 533 10.83 21.02 -14.33
C GLU A 533 11.94 20.05 -13.90
N ALA A 534 13.04 20.58 -13.34
CA ALA A 534 14.14 19.79 -12.84
C ALA A 534 13.75 19.10 -11.52
N PHE A 535 13.04 19.82 -10.65
CA PHE A 535 12.49 19.30 -9.40
C PHE A 535 11.60 18.07 -9.63
N LEU A 536 10.63 18.19 -10.54
CA LEU A 536 9.72 17.09 -10.88
C LEU A 536 10.47 15.86 -11.43
N GLN A 537 11.62 16.06 -12.09
CA GLN A 537 12.48 14.97 -12.55
C GLN A 537 13.27 14.34 -11.42
N VAL A 538 13.84 15.14 -10.51
CA VAL A 538 14.62 14.64 -9.36
C VAL A 538 13.79 13.73 -8.47
N PHE A 539 12.51 14.03 -8.27
CA PHE A 539 11.60 13.27 -7.39
C PHE A 539 10.64 12.31 -8.11
N ASP A 540 10.82 12.09 -9.42
CA ASP A 540 9.94 11.24 -10.26
C ASP A 540 8.45 11.55 -10.04
N VAL A 541 8.10 12.84 -10.01
CA VAL A 541 6.76 13.28 -9.67
C VAL A 541 5.83 12.95 -10.84
N PRO A 542 4.78 12.13 -10.61
CA PRO A 542 3.85 11.82 -11.68
C PRO A 542 3.02 13.05 -12.04
N TYR A 543 2.40 13.01 -13.23
CA TYR A 543 1.55 14.11 -13.72
C TYR A 543 2.28 15.42 -14.00
N LYS A 544 3.61 15.39 -14.15
CA LYS A 544 4.48 16.49 -14.58
C LYS A 544 3.84 17.41 -15.64
N GLN A 545 3.29 16.85 -16.72
CA GLN A 545 2.64 17.63 -17.78
C GLN A 545 1.40 18.42 -17.31
N GLN A 546 0.63 17.88 -16.36
CA GLN A 546 -0.55 18.54 -15.81
C GLN A 546 -0.16 19.66 -14.84
N ILE A 547 0.91 19.44 -14.05
CA ILE A 547 1.47 20.43 -13.13
C ILE A 547 2.00 21.63 -13.93
N LEU A 548 2.88 21.38 -14.90
CA LEU A 548 3.44 22.42 -15.78
C LEU A 548 2.38 23.11 -16.65
N GLY A 549 1.30 22.40 -16.97
CA GLY A 549 0.16 22.92 -17.72
C GLY A 549 -0.76 23.86 -16.93
N GLY A 550 -0.48 24.11 -15.64
CA GLY A 550 -1.26 25.02 -14.80
C GLY A 550 -2.66 24.48 -14.45
N SER A 551 -2.78 23.16 -14.26
CA SER A 551 -4.06 22.54 -13.86
C SER A 551 -4.62 23.19 -12.58
N SER A 552 -5.89 23.58 -12.61
CA SER A 552 -6.61 24.13 -11.44
C SER A 552 -6.92 23.09 -10.36
N ARG A 553 -6.67 21.81 -10.63
CA ARG A 553 -6.76 20.72 -9.64
C ARG A 553 -5.38 20.10 -9.45
N PRO A 554 -4.82 20.09 -8.22
CA PRO A 554 -3.56 19.43 -7.96
C PRO A 554 -3.71 17.92 -8.24
N PRO A 555 -2.72 17.28 -8.86
CA PRO A 555 -2.75 15.83 -9.07
C PRO A 555 -2.66 15.08 -7.74
N PRO A 556 -3.05 13.79 -7.69
CA PRO A 556 -2.82 12.95 -6.52
C PRO A 556 -1.35 12.87 -6.12
N SER A 557 -1.04 13.02 -4.84
CA SER A 557 0.32 12.83 -4.28
C SER A 557 0.64 11.35 -4.10
N LEU A 558 0.76 10.63 -5.22
CA LEU A 558 1.04 9.19 -5.26
C LEU A 558 2.32 8.93 -6.02
N GLN A 559 3.27 8.19 -5.46
CA GLN A 559 4.51 7.80 -6.13
C GLN A 559 4.55 6.30 -6.38
N ARG A 560 4.83 5.88 -7.62
CA ARG A 560 4.97 4.46 -7.97
C ARG A 560 6.34 3.96 -7.51
N LEU A 561 6.35 2.88 -6.73
CA LEU A 561 7.60 2.27 -6.25
C LEU A 561 8.18 1.29 -7.27
N GLY A 562 7.33 0.42 -7.84
CA GLY A 562 7.76 -0.58 -8.80
C GLY A 562 6.85 -1.80 -8.81
N SER A 563 7.39 -2.95 -9.25
CA SER A 563 6.64 -4.19 -9.43
C SER A 563 7.44 -5.41 -8.97
N VAL A 564 6.81 -6.31 -8.22
CA VAL A 564 7.40 -7.58 -7.79
C VAL A 564 6.88 -8.73 -8.65
N GLY A 565 7.76 -9.63 -9.09
CA GLY A 565 7.38 -10.86 -9.79
C GLY A 565 6.63 -11.82 -8.89
N LEU A 566 5.56 -12.42 -9.41
CA LEU A 566 4.77 -13.45 -8.74
C LEU A 566 4.89 -14.80 -9.47
N PRO A 567 6.06 -15.46 -9.45
CA PRO A 567 6.18 -16.83 -9.93
C PRO A 567 5.48 -17.82 -8.98
N VAL A 568 5.18 -19.02 -9.48
CA VAL A 568 4.66 -20.12 -8.66
C VAL A 568 5.65 -20.44 -7.54
N GLY A 569 5.13 -20.62 -6.33
CA GLY A 569 5.95 -20.92 -5.15
C GLY A 569 6.50 -19.68 -4.44
N ARG A 570 6.22 -18.46 -4.92
CA ARG A 570 6.58 -17.24 -4.20
C ARG A 570 5.40 -16.69 -3.40
N LEU A 571 5.64 -16.42 -2.13
CA LEU A 571 4.79 -15.62 -1.25
C LEU A 571 5.33 -14.19 -1.22
N VAL A 572 4.47 -13.21 -1.43
CA VAL A 572 4.80 -11.78 -1.32
C VAL A 572 3.95 -11.17 -0.23
N ALA A 573 4.57 -10.46 0.72
CA ALA A 573 3.89 -9.79 1.83
C ALA A 573 4.22 -8.30 1.86
N TRP A 574 3.24 -7.46 2.23
CA TRP A 574 3.39 -6.01 2.26
C TRP A 574 2.42 -5.39 3.28
N PRO A 575 2.69 -4.17 3.80
CA PRO A 575 1.78 -3.47 4.68
C PRO A 575 0.62 -2.89 3.86
N ASN A 576 -0.58 -2.82 4.44
CA ASN A 576 -1.78 -2.40 3.72
C ASN A 576 -1.78 -0.90 3.33
N VAL A 577 -0.80 -0.13 3.79
CA VAL A 577 -0.54 1.27 3.35
C VAL A 577 -0.10 1.38 1.89
N LEU A 578 0.35 0.27 1.29
CA LEU A 578 0.71 0.25 -0.12
C LEU A 578 -0.52 -0.02 -0.99
N HIS A 579 -0.82 0.95 -1.86
CA HIS A 579 -1.73 0.75 -2.97
C HIS A 579 -1.11 -0.26 -3.92
N HIS A 580 -1.87 -1.27 -4.31
CA HIS A 580 -1.38 -2.34 -5.16
C HIS A 580 -2.35 -2.72 -6.27
N ARG A 581 -1.82 -3.38 -7.30
CA ARG A 581 -2.61 -4.00 -8.37
C ARG A 581 -1.85 -5.16 -9.03
N ILE A 582 -2.59 -6.11 -9.58
CA ILE A 582 -2.04 -7.17 -10.43
C ILE A 582 -1.83 -6.61 -11.84
N THR A 583 -0.65 -6.82 -12.43
CA THR A 583 -0.32 -6.38 -13.78
C THR A 583 -0.97 -7.26 -14.85
N PRO A 584 -1.11 -6.77 -16.10
CA PRO A 584 -1.56 -7.60 -17.21
C PRO A 584 -0.72 -8.88 -17.40
N PHE A 585 -1.36 -9.97 -17.83
CA PHE A 585 -0.72 -11.21 -18.29
C PHE A 585 -1.56 -11.87 -19.39
N GLU A 586 -0.97 -12.80 -20.15
CA GLU A 586 -1.63 -13.44 -21.30
C GLU A 586 -1.37 -14.96 -21.38
N LEU A 587 -2.08 -15.63 -22.29
CA LEU A 587 -1.85 -17.04 -22.61
C LEU A 587 -0.49 -17.26 -23.26
N LEU A 588 0.24 -18.30 -22.81
CA LEU A 588 1.48 -18.73 -23.46
C LEU A 588 1.19 -19.40 -24.81
N ASP A 589 0.30 -20.39 -24.81
CA ASP A 589 -0.30 -20.97 -26.01
C ASP A 589 -1.71 -20.39 -26.20
N LYS A 590 -1.83 -19.45 -27.15
CA LYS A 590 -3.08 -18.73 -27.46
C LYS A 590 -4.19 -19.63 -28.04
N THR A 591 -3.90 -20.90 -28.35
CA THR A 591 -4.89 -21.86 -28.87
C THR A 591 -5.60 -22.65 -27.77
N ARG A 592 -5.06 -22.63 -26.53
CA ARG A 592 -5.58 -23.37 -25.40
C ARG A 592 -6.05 -22.42 -24.30
N PRO A 593 -7.08 -22.76 -23.52
CA PRO A 593 -7.42 -21.99 -22.34
C PRO A 593 -6.28 -22.01 -21.32
N GLY A 594 -6.32 -21.07 -20.39
CA GLY A 594 -5.36 -20.95 -19.30
C GLY A 594 -6.04 -20.32 -18.09
N ARG A 595 -5.47 -20.55 -16.91
CA ARG A 595 -6.03 -20.07 -15.65
C ARG A 595 -4.96 -19.87 -14.60
N ARG A 596 -5.22 -18.97 -13.67
CA ARG A 596 -4.38 -18.75 -12.50
C ARG A 596 -5.25 -18.44 -11.28
N SER A 597 -4.97 -19.11 -10.16
CA SER A 597 -5.70 -18.94 -8.90
C SER A 597 -4.80 -18.29 -7.85
N PHE A 598 -5.21 -17.13 -7.35
CA PHE A 598 -4.52 -16.33 -6.35
C PHE A 598 -5.19 -16.50 -4.98
N LEU A 599 -4.39 -16.77 -3.95
CA LEU A 599 -4.79 -16.65 -2.55
C LEU A 599 -4.29 -15.31 -2.03
N THR A 600 -5.19 -14.49 -1.49
CA THR A 600 -4.84 -13.28 -0.73
C THR A 600 -5.22 -13.50 0.74
N LEU A 601 -4.28 -13.19 1.63
CA LEU A 601 -4.42 -13.24 3.08
C LEU A 601 -4.29 -11.82 3.61
N SER A 602 -5.31 -11.30 4.27
CA SER A 602 -5.29 -9.96 4.86
C SER A 602 -5.34 -10.05 6.37
N LEU A 603 -4.30 -9.55 7.03
CA LEU A 603 -4.14 -9.53 8.48
C LEU A 603 -4.92 -8.34 9.06
N VAL A 604 -5.89 -8.65 9.92
CA VAL A 604 -6.51 -7.66 10.82
C VAL A 604 -5.52 -7.35 11.92
N ASP A 605 -5.38 -6.08 12.29
CA ASP A 605 -4.52 -5.64 13.39
C ASP A 605 -4.81 -6.47 14.67
N PRO A 606 -3.84 -7.26 15.17
CA PRO A 606 -4.06 -8.09 16.35
C PRO A 606 -4.28 -7.31 17.66
N ASN A 607 -3.99 -6.00 17.67
CA ASN A 607 -4.35 -5.11 18.78
C ASN A 607 -5.86 -4.85 18.82
N TYR A 608 -6.53 -4.96 17.66
CA TYR A 608 -7.99 -4.96 17.56
C TYR A 608 -8.54 -6.37 17.59
N ARG A 609 -9.73 -6.52 18.16
CA ARG A 609 -10.59 -7.67 17.92
C ARG A 609 -11.84 -7.15 17.26
N ILE A 610 -12.18 -7.68 16.08
CA ILE A 610 -13.44 -7.38 15.41
C ILE A 610 -14.38 -8.60 15.44
N CYS A 611 -15.65 -8.38 15.12
CA CYS A 611 -16.62 -9.48 14.98
C CYS A 611 -16.16 -10.43 13.87
N SER A 612 -16.11 -11.74 14.14
CA SER A 612 -15.52 -12.73 13.22
C SER A 612 -16.44 -13.93 13.02
N THR A 613 -16.01 -14.88 12.19
CA THR A 613 -16.72 -16.16 12.02
C THR A 613 -16.77 -17.02 13.29
N ARG A 614 -16.05 -16.64 14.35
CA ARG A 614 -16.24 -17.22 15.70
C ARG A 614 -17.54 -16.76 16.36
N ASN A 615 -18.01 -15.56 16.04
CA ASN A 615 -19.18 -14.93 16.67
C ASN A 615 -20.43 -15.03 15.77
N VAL A 616 -20.24 -15.08 14.45
CA VAL A 616 -21.33 -15.14 13.47
C VAL A 616 -21.42 -16.55 12.89
N PRO A 617 -22.54 -17.28 13.05
CA PRO A 617 -22.74 -18.56 12.38
C PRO A 617 -22.73 -18.39 10.86
N PRO A 618 -22.46 -19.46 10.08
CA PRO A 618 -22.52 -19.37 8.63
C PRO A 618 -23.86 -18.81 8.16
N GLN A 619 -23.80 -17.84 7.25
CA GLN A 619 -25.00 -17.17 6.74
C GLN A 619 -25.54 -17.84 5.48
N ARG A 620 -24.82 -18.82 4.95
CA ARG A 620 -25.15 -19.59 3.75
C ARG A 620 -26.33 -20.53 3.98
N HIS A 621 -27.39 -20.35 3.19
CA HIS A 621 -28.58 -21.19 3.25
C HIS A 621 -28.30 -22.65 2.89
N ASP A 622 -27.54 -22.89 1.83
CA ASP A 622 -27.17 -24.24 1.38
C ASP A 622 -26.44 -25.03 2.48
N TRP A 623 -25.53 -24.39 3.21
CA TRP A 623 -24.83 -25.04 4.34
C TRP A 623 -25.78 -25.38 5.49
N TRP A 624 -26.71 -24.47 5.81
CA TRP A 624 -27.69 -24.69 6.86
C TRP A 624 -28.66 -25.82 6.50
N ALA A 625 -29.17 -25.82 5.27
CA ALA A 625 -30.10 -26.83 4.80
C ALA A 625 -29.44 -28.21 4.83
N GLU A 626 -28.22 -28.34 4.31
CA GLU A 626 -27.45 -29.60 4.38
C GLU A 626 -27.26 -30.09 5.83
N GLU A 627 -26.89 -29.19 6.76
CA GLU A 627 -26.67 -29.57 8.16
C GLU A 627 -28.00 -29.93 8.85
N ALA A 628 -29.07 -29.17 8.65
CA ALA A 628 -30.41 -29.45 9.18
C ALA A 628 -30.95 -30.79 8.67
N LEU A 629 -30.77 -31.08 7.38
CA LEU A 629 -31.17 -32.35 6.76
C LEU A 629 -30.32 -33.52 7.27
N SER A 630 -29.03 -33.31 7.53
CA SER A 630 -28.15 -34.35 8.08
C SER A 630 -28.53 -34.81 9.50
N VAL A 631 -29.26 -33.97 10.26
CA VAL A 631 -29.79 -34.32 11.58
C VAL A 631 -31.03 -35.21 11.47
N VAL A 632 -31.83 -35.04 10.42
CA VAL A 632 -33.11 -35.74 10.22
C VAL A 632 -32.94 -37.01 9.40
N LEU A 633 -32.00 -37.01 8.45
CA LEU A 633 -31.78 -38.11 7.51
C LEU A 633 -30.68 -39.06 7.97
N PRO A 634 -30.78 -40.37 7.64
CA PRO A 634 -29.70 -41.31 7.87
C PRO A 634 -28.39 -40.88 7.18
N PRO A 635 -27.23 -41.16 7.78
CA PRO A 635 -25.96 -40.86 7.13
C PRO A 635 -25.87 -41.53 5.75
N LYS A 636 -25.47 -40.76 4.72
CA LYS A 636 -25.36 -41.12 3.28
C LYS A 636 -26.60 -40.93 2.40
N VAL A 637 -27.68 -40.33 2.90
CA VAL A 637 -28.79 -39.91 2.04
C VAL A 637 -28.50 -38.51 1.50
N SER A 638 -28.22 -38.38 0.20
CA SER A 638 -28.11 -37.08 -0.47
C SER A 638 -29.50 -36.51 -0.72
N VAL A 639 -29.69 -35.23 -0.38
CA VAL A 639 -30.96 -34.54 -0.64
C VAL A 639 -30.92 -33.90 -2.03
N PRO A 640 -31.91 -34.15 -2.89
CA PRO A 640 -32.03 -33.44 -4.17
C PRO A 640 -32.11 -31.92 -3.97
N GLN A 641 -31.48 -31.17 -4.87
CA GLN A 641 -31.43 -29.70 -4.82
C GLN A 641 -32.84 -29.09 -4.76
N GLU A 642 -33.81 -29.72 -5.42
CA GLU A 642 -35.20 -29.26 -5.47
C GLU A 642 -35.86 -29.23 -4.08
N LEU A 643 -35.47 -30.14 -3.16
CA LEU A 643 -35.98 -30.13 -1.79
C LEU A 643 -35.30 -29.06 -0.94
N VAL A 644 -34.02 -28.75 -1.21
CA VAL A 644 -33.31 -27.65 -0.58
C VAL A 644 -33.94 -26.31 -1.01
N ASP A 645 -34.18 -26.14 -2.31
CA ASP A 645 -34.84 -24.95 -2.88
C ASP A 645 -36.28 -24.82 -2.37
N HIS A 646 -36.99 -25.94 -2.20
CA HIS A 646 -38.34 -25.91 -1.63
C HIS A 646 -38.30 -25.50 -0.16
N ILE A 647 -37.34 -25.97 0.65
CA ILE A 647 -37.14 -25.50 2.04
C ILE A 647 -36.80 -24.00 2.05
N ASP A 648 -35.98 -23.53 1.11
CA ASP A 648 -35.61 -22.11 0.95
C ASP A 648 -36.84 -21.22 0.80
N SER A 649 -37.84 -21.65 0.02
CA SER A 649 -39.09 -20.90 -0.14
C SER A 649 -39.93 -20.74 1.14
N TYR A 650 -39.66 -21.51 2.20
CA TYR A 650 -40.36 -21.44 3.49
C TYR A 650 -39.50 -20.91 4.65
N THR A 651 -38.18 -20.77 4.46
CA THR A 651 -37.35 -20.07 5.44
C THR A 651 -37.49 -18.56 5.22
N ASP A 652 -37.73 -17.79 6.29
CA ASP A 652 -37.78 -16.33 6.24
C ASP A 652 -36.42 -15.73 5.81
N ASN A 653 -36.17 -14.45 6.08
CA ASN A 653 -34.93 -13.72 5.75
C ASN A 653 -33.62 -14.23 6.41
N TRP A 654 -33.60 -15.45 6.98
CA TRP A 654 -32.39 -16.10 7.49
C TRP A 654 -32.52 -17.63 7.44
N PRO A 655 -31.50 -18.36 6.94
CA PRO A 655 -30.21 -17.88 6.43
C PRO A 655 -30.28 -17.10 5.10
N MET A 656 -29.18 -16.46 4.69
CA MET A 656 -29.10 -15.60 3.51
C MET A 656 -29.06 -16.43 2.23
N GLY A 657 -30.08 -16.26 1.37
CA GLY A 657 -30.12 -16.81 0.02
C GLY A 657 -29.12 -16.15 -0.93
N LEU A 658 -28.77 -16.83 -2.02
CA LEU A 658 -27.72 -16.38 -2.94
C LEU A 658 -28.05 -15.06 -3.67
N GLU A 659 -29.31 -14.85 -4.04
CA GLU A 659 -29.74 -13.60 -4.69
C GLU A 659 -29.56 -12.39 -3.75
N GLU A 660 -29.80 -12.57 -2.46
CA GLU A 660 -29.56 -11.52 -1.47
C GLU A 660 -28.07 -11.29 -1.27
N ALA A 661 -27.29 -12.37 -1.08
CA ALA A 661 -25.84 -12.32 -0.93
C ALA A 661 -25.18 -11.58 -2.12
N THR A 662 -25.63 -11.85 -3.34
CA THR A 662 -25.13 -11.19 -4.56
C THR A 662 -25.42 -9.69 -4.57
N ARG A 663 -26.64 -9.29 -4.16
CA ARG A 663 -27.00 -7.86 -4.02
C ARG A 663 -26.17 -7.15 -2.96
N ILE A 664 -25.93 -7.79 -1.81
CA ILE A 664 -25.08 -7.24 -0.75
C ILE A 664 -23.63 -7.10 -1.23
N ARG A 665 -23.10 -8.12 -1.90
CA ARG A 665 -21.76 -8.10 -2.52
C ARG A 665 -21.58 -6.90 -3.45
N GLU A 666 -22.57 -6.63 -4.32
CA GLU A 666 -22.55 -5.48 -5.21
C GLU A 666 -22.54 -4.14 -4.46
N GLN A 667 -23.29 -4.03 -3.37
CA GLN A 667 -23.29 -2.83 -2.52
C GLN A 667 -21.95 -2.63 -1.83
N MET A 668 -21.36 -3.68 -1.25
CA MET A 668 -20.03 -3.62 -0.64
C MET A 668 -18.94 -3.28 -1.65
N ALA A 669 -18.95 -3.91 -2.83
CA ALA A 669 -17.99 -3.62 -3.89
C ALA A 669 -18.09 -2.15 -4.35
N LYS A 670 -19.30 -1.59 -4.35
CA LYS A 670 -19.53 -0.18 -4.65
C LYS A 670 -19.00 0.73 -3.54
N GLU A 671 -19.22 0.40 -2.25
CA GLU A 671 -18.64 1.13 -1.11
C GLU A 671 -17.11 1.12 -1.18
N GLN A 672 -16.50 -0.04 -1.41
CA GLN A 672 -15.05 -0.20 -1.57
C GLN A 672 -14.51 0.63 -2.74
N LYS A 673 -15.18 0.61 -3.90
CA LYS A 673 -14.75 1.42 -5.07
C LYS A 673 -14.83 2.91 -4.80
N TYR A 674 -15.87 3.38 -4.09
CA TYR A 674 -15.95 4.79 -3.69
C TYR A 674 -14.84 5.17 -2.71
N HIS A 675 -14.55 4.29 -1.76
CA HIS A 675 -13.46 4.48 -0.81
C HIS A 675 -12.10 4.58 -1.51
N GLU A 676 -11.82 3.66 -2.44
CA GLU A 676 -10.60 3.68 -3.25
C GLU A 676 -10.48 4.97 -4.06
N GLN A 677 -11.58 5.41 -4.70
CA GLN A 677 -11.61 6.67 -5.43
C GLN A 677 -11.39 7.88 -4.51
N ASP A 678 -11.94 7.85 -3.29
CA ASP A 678 -11.72 8.88 -2.30
C ASP A 678 -10.24 8.95 -1.92
N ILE A 679 -9.67 7.85 -1.43
CA ILE A 679 -8.24 7.76 -1.04
C ILE A 679 -7.33 8.23 -2.19
N MET A 680 -7.63 7.86 -3.43
CA MET A 680 -6.79 8.22 -4.57
C MET A 680 -6.91 9.67 -5.03
N ASN A 681 -8.03 10.34 -4.79
CA ASN A 681 -8.28 11.68 -5.33
C ASN A 681 -8.10 12.81 -4.29
N HIS A 682 -7.99 12.49 -2.99
CA HIS A 682 -7.81 13.48 -1.93
C HIS A 682 -6.59 13.12 -1.08
N THR A 683 -5.64 14.06 -0.99
CA THR A 683 -4.38 13.89 -0.26
C THR A 683 -4.58 13.90 1.26
N SER A 684 -3.79 13.11 1.97
CA SER A 684 -3.73 12.99 3.44
C SER A 684 -3.47 14.31 4.15
N GLY A 685 -2.77 15.26 3.52
CA GLY A 685 -2.54 16.61 4.07
C GLY A 685 -3.81 17.43 4.32
N PHE A 686 -4.99 16.99 3.86
CA PHE A 686 -6.29 17.60 4.18
C PHE A 686 -7.06 16.89 5.31
N TYR A 687 -6.48 15.85 5.91
CA TYR A 687 -7.06 15.05 6.98
C TYR A 687 -6.23 15.18 8.25
N ASP A 688 -6.58 16.17 9.08
CA ASP A 688 -6.14 16.19 10.46
C ASP A 688 -7.03 15.20 11.23
N PHE A 689 -6.67 13.91 11.20
CA PHE A 689 -7.37 12.88 11.98
C PHE A 689 -6.99 13.05 13.45
N ASN A 690 -7.67 13.97 14.12
CA ASN A 690 -7.47 14.18 15.54
C ASN A 690 -8.20 13.08 16.33
N VAL A 691 -7.45 12.04 16.71
CA VAL A 691 -7.94 10.93 17.57
C VAL A 691 -8.55 11.46 18.88
N ASP A 692 -8.08 12.61 19.36
CA ASP A 692 -8.63 13.25 20.55
C ASP A 692 -10.06 13.78 20.31
N ASP A 693 -10.37 14.31 19.12
CA ASP A 693 -11.71 14.82 18.79
C ASP A 693 -12.77 13.70 18.72
N CYS A 694 -12.37 12.49 18.30
CA CYS A 694 -13.27 11.32 18.28
C CYS A 694 -13.49 10.68 19.67
N ASN A 695 -12.53 10.83 20.58
CA ASN A 695 -12.57 10.25 21.93
C ASN A 695 -13.01 11.23 23.03
N LEU A 696 -13.33 12.49 22.68
CA LEU A 696 -13.80 13.52 23.63
C LEU A 696 -15.16 13.23 24.29
N GLY A 697 -15.82 12.11 23.95
CA GLY A 697 -16.89 11.55 24.79
C GLY A 697 -18.20 12.34 24.83
N ASP A 698 -18.35 13.41 24.04
CA ASP A 698 -19.64 14.11 23.83
C ASP A 698 -20.55 13.28 22.89
N PHE A 699 -20.73 12.00 23.20
CA PHE A 699 -21.79 11.20 22.62
C PHE A 699 -23.06 11.44 23.45
N PRO A 700 -24.22 11.73 22.85
CA PRO A 700 -25.46 11.77 23.60
C PRO A 700 -25.66 10.42 24.30
N ASP A 701 -26.01 10.45 25.58
CA ASP A 701 -26.27 9.25 26.38
C ASP A 701 -27.06 8.23 25.56
N LEU A 702 -26.47 7.05 25.34
CA LEU A 702 -27.20 5.93 24.76
C LEU A 702 -28.43 5.69 25.65
N PRO A 703 -29.66 5.60 25.08
CA PRO A 703 -30.85 5.41 25.90
C PRO A 703 -30.66 4.14 26.74
N SER A 704 -30.64 4.32 28.05
CA SER A 704 -30.61 3.22 29.00
C SER A 704 -31.80 2.31 28.70
N MET A 705 -31.56 1.11 28.16
CA MET A 705 -32.59 0.09 28.17
C MET A 705 -32.74 -0.37 29.62
N ASP A 706 -33.79 0.10 30.27
CA ASP A 706 -34.29 -0.48 31.51
C ASP A 706 -34.54 -1.97 31.25
N LEU A 707 -33.68 -2.81 31.82
CA LEU A 707 -33.96 -4.23 31.99
C LEU A 707 -35.10 -4.33 33.02
N GLY A 708 -36.32 -4.21 32.52
CA GLY A 708 -37.53 -4.40 33.31
C GLY A 708 -37.52 -5.79 33.92
N SER A 709 -37.35 -5.83 35.24
CA SER A 709 -37.63 -6.99 36.08
C SER A 709 -39.13 -7.18 36.21
N SER A 710 -39.70 -8.18 35.54
CA SER A 710 -40.89 -8.98 35.92
C SER A 710 -41.12 -10.08 34.89
#